data_AF-A0A521FLU1-F1
#
_entry.id   AF-A0A521FLU1-F1
#
_cell.length_a   1.000
_cell.length_b   1.000
_cell.length_c   1.000
_cell.angle_alpha   90.00
_cell.angle_beta   90.00
_cell.angle_gamma   90.00
#
_symmetry.space_group_name_H-M   'P 1'
#
loop_
_entity.id
_entity.type
_entity.pdbx_description
1 polymer ?
#
loop_
_entity_poly.entity_id
_entity_poly.type
_entity_poly.pdbx_seq_one_letter_code
_entity_poly.pdbx_strand_id
1 'polypeptide(L)'
;MFPFLPKKIAPIFLLFFAFMLPVTAFAQLSVSKLFQSRVVLQRDKPVKVWGKANVDANVSITFAQQELSTQVAANGEWEITFPAMDAGGPYTMTITSGDQSITVTDVLVGDVYLISGQSNMEWPLSASDGGSAEASSANYPEIREFKISKATSPEISDELGTASWKKATTGFSTGSFSAVGYYFAKHIHAEEGVPIGLVNNSYGGARIEAFMSEQMLGYDEEDVELANGETERQPTLIYNKMVHPILPFAYKGILWYQAESNGDSMTDALAYGELFRTMITSWRDSLNQGDLPFLWVQLPNYGQPAGDTPSTWDAWPQLRAQQSSALSLPNTGEAITIDVGGTDIHPTNKEPVGDRLALLARKMIYGEDIVAQSPRYQSNALTDSGTVVIRFENTGSGLVTIPESEDVHAFALAGENEQFVWANAKIEDNQVIVWHDDIPEPETIRYAWEYNPGDVNLYNTEGLPAAPFQTAVNPGFSIGSFESARSAIEVGQSTTLSWQVFNAASITLDGASVDSVGSQTVTPTQTTTYELIAVSRSDVSLTDTARVTVEVLSPENINRTYGKLATASSHETCCGDPLLPEFAVDEDMSTRWSSAWSDGTGDNPAEPNYDGTPDDEWITVDLENAIDLERVILRWEAAYGSSYDIQVSYDGFLWNTVYEERAGDGGEDNIVFEEPVTGRYLRMQGIDRATEFGYSLFEIAAYGTVSSVQPPEVSISTSFGNFLNKNQTTVTVNATAGSEVSEITTVAFYVNGELAETITEAPYSAEIEVPGADEFTVTAVATDANGIQVQSSPLVLYGNRDNMTLFEAEADDVTTTGGASVGSHVGASGGEFLDLQDAWTVTLPDLLFYNSGEKLVVIGYQLLYETPKSQYLVVNGDTVETIEFTAPDTESWMTYATKINIEDPFGDNQIAIHGFWNWMGIDYIKISDINIGLSTEDGGELPTRFDLKQNYPNPFNPTTQITFQLPKTEKIKLQVFDVTGKLVGTLVDKVEQAGTHTISFDAGNLSSGIYFYQLSGSFGIRTQKMTLIK
;
A
#
# COMPACT_ATOMS: atom_id res chain seq x y z
N MET A 1 48.03 76.36 -28.48
CA MET A 1 46.63 76.51 -28.05
C MET A 1 46.39 75.56 -26.90
N PHE A 2 46.28 76.11 -25.69
CA PHE A 2 45.73 75.52 -24.46
C PHE A 2 44.18 75.59 -24.50
N PRO A 3 43.37 75.17 -23.50
CA PRO A 3 43.53 74.15 -22.43
C PRO A 3 42.24 73.37 -21.97
N PHE A 4 42.44 72.25 -21.23
CA PHE A 4 41.87 71.80 -19.92
C PHE A 4 40.36 71.66 -19.54
N LEU A 5 40.09 70.56 -18.81
CA LEU A 5 39.08 70.21 -17.75
C LEU A 5 38.87 71.29 -16.63
N PRO A 6 38.01 71.15 -15.55
CA PRO A 6 36.90 70.20 -15.19
C PRO A 6 35.68 70.79 -14.36
N LYS A 7 34.77 69.87 -13.89
CA LYS A 7 34.09 69.73 -12.55
C LYS A 7 32.61 70.19 -12.30
N LYS A 8 31.84 69.19 -11.80
CA LYS A 8 30.73 69.13 -10.82
C LYS A 8 29.36 69.75 -11.14
N ILE A 9 28.27 68.98 -10.87
CA ILE A 9 27.00 69.37 -10.19
C ILE A 9 26.16 68.07 -9.96
N ALA A 10 25.66 67.86 -8.73
CA ALA A 10 24.58 66.91 -8.39
C ALA A 10 23.21 67.57 -8.64
N PRO A 11 22.10 66.84 -8.89
CA PRO A 11 21.01 66.89 -7.90
C PRO A 11 20.02 65.68 -7.82
N ILE A 12 19.44 65.52 -6.61
CA ILE A 12 18.01 65.28 -6.29
C ILE A 12 17.36 63.93 -6.69
N PHE A 13 17.19 63.05 -5.70
CA PHE A 13 16.19 61.97 -5.68
C PHE A 13 14.83 62.55 -5.22
N LEU A 14 13.79 62.33 -6.02
CA LEU A 14 12.40 62.68 -5.71
C LEU A 14 11.68 61.43 -5.17
N LEU A 15 11.05 61.57 -4.01
CA LEU A 15 10.14 60.58 -3.42
C LEU A 15 8.94 60.31 -4.37
N PHE A 16 8.66 59.05 -4.65
CA PHE A 16 7.33 58.55 -5.03
C PHE A 16 7.06 57.29 -4.21
N PHE A 17 6.40 57.45 -3.07
CA PHE A 17 5.90 56.35 -2.25
C PHE A 17 4.55 55.92 -2.85
N ALA A 18 4.55 54.82 -3.60
CA ALA A 18 3.32 54.14 -4.01
C ALA A 18 3.03 53.05 -2.97
N PHE A 19 1.92 53.19 -2.25
CA PHE A 19 1.35 52.14 -1.39
C PHE A 19 1.02 50.93 -2.28
N MET A 20 1.80 49.84 -2.18
CA MET A 20 1.35 48.50 -2.57
C MET A 20 0.76 47.84 -1.32
N LEU A 21 -0.56 47.66 -1.33
CA LEU A 21 -1.25 46.83 -0.34
C LEU A 21 -0.93 45.35 -0.63
N PRO A 22 -0.69 44.53 0.39
CA PRO A 22 -0.52 43.08 0.21
C PRO A 22 -1.84 42.48 -0.29
N VAL A 23 -1.76 41.71 -1.38
CA VAL A 23 -2.88 40.90 -1.88
C VAL A 23 -2.76 39.55 -1.19
N THR A 24 -3.62 39.27 -0.22
CA THR A 24 -3.77 37.95 0.38
C THR A 24 -4.35 37.00 -0.67
N ALA A 25 -3.62 35.94 -1.02
CA ALA A 25 -4.15 34.85 -1.82
C ALA A 25 -5.05 33.99 -0.92
N PHE A 26 -6.35 33.95 -1.20
CA PHE A 26 -7.30 33.13 -0.45
C PHE A 26 -7.30 31.72 -1.04
N ALA A 27 -6.98 30.68 -0.25
CA ALA A 27 -7.24 29.30 -0.62
C ALA A 27 -8.72 29.17 -1.02
N GLN A 28 -8.94 28.50 -2.14
CA GLN A 28 -10.27 28.40 -2.73
C GLN A 28 -11.04 27.29 -2.01
N LEU A 29 -12.14 27.63 -1.34
CA LEU A 29 -13.12 26.67 -0.84
C LEU A 29 -13.41 25.61 -1.92
N SER A 30 -13.18 24.35 -1.59
CA SER A 30 -13.41 23.19 -2.43
C SER A 30 -14.15 22.11 -1.64
N VAL A 31 -14.78 21.18 -2.35
CA VAL A 31 -15.47 20.02 -1.80
C VAL A 31 -15.11 18.81 -2.66
N SER A 32 -15.05 17.61 -2.09
CA SER A 32 -14.78 16.39 -2.86
C SER A 32 -15.66 16.30 -4.11
N LYS A 33 -15.11 15.81 -5.23
CA LYS A 33 -15.80 15.77 -6.54
C LYS A 33 -17.06 14.89 -6.53
N LEU A 34 -17.25 14.06 -5.50
CA LEU A 34 -18.52 13.37 -5.24
C LEU A 34 -19.67 14.34 -4.96
N PHE A 35 -19.42 15.46 -4.27
CA PHE A 35 -20.42 16.45 -3.88
C PHE A 35 -20.59 17.54 -4.93
N GLN A 36 -21.05 17.14 -6.11
CA GLN A 36 -21.41 18.06 -7.18
C GLN A 36 -22.91 17.99 -7.49
N SER A 37 -23.40 18.97 -8.25
CA SER A 37 -24.82 19.04 -8.58
C SER A 37 -25.29 17.70 -9.17
N ARG A 38 -26.46 17.25 -8.72
CA ARG A 38 -27.05 15.92 -9.01
C ARG A 38 -26.54 14.74 -8.18
N VAL A 39 -25.71 14.95 -7.16
CA VAL A 39 -25.34 13.88 -6.23
C VAL A 39 -26.55 13.20 -5.57
N VAL A 40 -26.41 11.90 -5.30
CA VAL A 40 -27.31 11.13 -4.43
C VAL A 40 -26.52 10.77 -3.16
N LEU A 41 -27.06 11.14 -2.00
CA LEU A 41 -26.46 10.89 -0.69
C LEU A 41 -27.20 9.74 0.00
N GLN A 42 -26.48 8.92 0.75
CA GLN A 42 -27.05 7.74 1.42
C GLN A 42 -28.04 8.15 2.51
N ARG A 43 -29.26 7.63 2.45
CA ARG A 43 -30.29 7.74 3.49
C ARG A 43 -29.99 6.83 4.68
N ASP A 44 -30.64 7.08 5.81
CA ASP A 44 -30.61 6.20 6.99
C ASP A 44 -29.19 5.96 7.58
N LYS A 45 -28.20 6.73 7.15
CA LYS A 45 -26.83 6.75 7.68
C LYS A 45 -26.32 8.19 7.82
N PRO A 46 -25.41 8.48 8.76
CA PRO A 46 -24.72 9.76 8.80
C PRO A 46 -24.07 10.09 7.45
N VAL A 47 -24.18 11.34 7.00
CA VAL A 47 -23.63 11.80 5.73
C VAL A 47 -22.44 12.71 5.99
N LYS A 48 -21.25 12.18 5.80
CA LYS A 48 -20.00 12.95 5.84
C LYS A 48 -19.84 13.74 4.53
N VAL A 49 -19.60 15.04 4.63
CA VAL A 49 -19.24 15.93 3.52
C VAL A 49 -17.89 16.54 3.84
N TRP A 50 -16.95 16.47 2.90
CA TRP A 50 -15.58 16.91 3.13
C TRP A 50 -14.98 17.67 1.94
N GLY A 51 -13.96 18.46 2.21
CA GLY A 51 -13.26 19.28 1.23
C GLY A 51 -12.06 20.00 1.81
N LYS A 52 -11.55 20.99 1.06
CA LYS A 52 -10.46 21.87 1.51
C LYS A 52 -10.94 23.32 1.57
N ALA A 53 -10.39 24.13 2.46
CA ALA A 53 -10.63 25.56 2.57
C ALA A 53 -9.43 26.25 3.26
N ASN A 54 -9.49 27.57 3.44
CA ASN A 54 -8.45 28.27 4.21
C ASN A 54 -8.36 27.71 5.64
N VAL A 55 -7.14 27.47 6.13
CA VAL A 55 -6.85 27.11 7.53
C VAL A 55 -7.50 28.13 8.47
N ASP A 56 -8.04 27.67 9.60
CA ASP A 56 -8.78 28.46 10.61
C ASP A 56 -10.05 29.15 10.10
N ALA A 57 -10.45 28.95 8.84
CA ALA A 57 -11.73 29.43 8.37
C ALA A 57 -12.86 28.58 8.95
N ASN A 58 -14.02 29.20 9.14
CA ASN A 58 -15.23 28.49 9.48
C ASN A 58 -15.95 28.07 8.19
N VAL A 59 -16.04 26.77 7.93
CA VAL A 59 -16.88 26.25 6.84
C VAL A 59 -18.27 25.98 7.42
N SER A 60 -19.30 26.46 6.75
CA SER A 60 -20.71 26.20 7.10
C SER A 60 -21.43 25.58 5.92
N ILE A 61 -22.23 24.55 6.19
CA ILE A 61 -23.06 23.88 5.18
C ILE A 61 -24.53 24.00 5.58
N THR A 62 -25.31 24.64 4.72
CA THR A 62 -26.77 24.57 4.78
C THR A 62 -27.25 23.46 3.85
N PHE A 63 -27.88 22.43 4.40
CA PHE A 63 -28.41 21.30 3.65
C PHE A 63 -29.65 20.71 4.35
N ALA A 64 -30.71 20.40 3.60
CA ALA A 64 -31.94 19.77 4.12
C ALA A 64 -32.54 20.44 5.38
N GLN A 65 -32.58 21.78 5.42
CA GLN A 65 -33.03 22.61 6.56
C GLN A 65 -32.13 22.55 7.81
N GLN A 66 -30.96 21.93 7.68
CA GLN A 66 -29.92 21.90 8.70
C GLN A 66 -28.80 22.86 8.30
N GLU A 67 -28.17 23.47 9.30
CA GLU A 67 -27.00 24.31 9.15
C GLU A 67 -25.97 23.84 10.18
N LEU A 68 -24.86 23.31 9.68
CA LEU A 68 -23.75 22.83 10.49
C LEU A 68 -22.49 23.58 10.09
N SER A 69 -21.57 23.75 11.03
CA SER A 69 -20.29 24.40 10.77
C SER A 69 -19.16 23.67 11.46
N THR A 70 -17.97 23.74 10.85
CA THR A 70 -16.74 23.22 11.42
C THR A 70 -15.60 24.21 11.20
N GLN A 71 -14.59 24.14 12.04
CA GLN A 71 -13.31 24.79 11.80
C GLN A 71 -12.50 23.93 10.83
N VAL A 72 -11.86 24.57 9.86
CA VAL A 72 -10.92 23.90 8.96
C VAL A 72 -9.69 23.48 9.77
N ALA A 73 -9.28 22.22 9.63
CA ALA A 73 -8.12 21.68 10.32
C ALA A 73 -6.81 22.31 9.81
N ALA A 74 -5.72 22.11 10.56
CA ALA A 74 -4.41 22.67 10.23
C ALA A 74 -3.86 22.18 8.87
N ASN A 75 -4.29 21.00 8.41
CA ASN A 75 -3.95 20.46 7.09
C ASN A 75 -4.81 21.04 5.94
N GLY A 76 -5.68 22.03 6.21
CA GLY A 76 -6.55 22.68 5.23
C GLY A 76 -7.83 21.90 4.91
N GLU A 77 -8.02 20.73 5.54
CA GLU A 77 -9.20 19.90 5.34
C GLU A 77 -10.33 20.28 6.28
N TRP A 78 -11.54 20.04 5.82
CA TRP A 78 -12.73 20.17 6.65
C TRP A 78 -13.67 19.00 6.37
N GLU A 79 -14.35 18.56 7.42
CA GLU A 79 -15.46 17.62 7.30
C GLU A 79 -16.62 18.02 8.20
N ILE A 80 -17.83 17.79 7.70
CA ILE A 80 -19.09 17.96 8.44
C ILE A 80 -19.90 16.69 8.25
N THR A 81 -20.32 16.09 9.36
CA THR A 81 -21.20 14.92 9.35
C THR A 81 -22.62 15.34 9.68
N PHE A 82 -23.53 15.19 8.72
CA PHE A 82 -24.96 15.34 8.94
C PHE A 82 -25.53 14.07 9.58
N PRO A 83 -26.52 14.19 10.49
CA PRO A 83 -27.26 13.03 10.98
C PRO A 83 -27.98 12.30 9.84
N ALA A 84 -28.36 11.05 10.09
CA ALA A 84 -29.14 10.26 9.15
C ALA A 84 -30.43 10.97 8.73
N MET A 85 -30.76 10.86 7.44
CA MET A 85 -31.90 11.52 6.80
C MET A 85 -32.75 10.51 6.03
N ASP A 86 -34.06 10.76 6.00
CA ASP A 86 -35.00 10.02 5.15
C ASP A 86 -34.76 10.33 3.66
N ALA A 87 -35.21 9.43 2.79
CA ALA A 87 -35.17 9.64 1.34
C ALA A 87 -35.94 10.90 0.92
N GLY A 88 -35.42 11.67 -0.04
CA GLY A 88 -36.09 12.87 -0.54
C GLY A 88 -35.23 13.79 -1.41
N GLY A 89 -35.72 15.01 -1.60
CA GLY A 89 -35.14 16.02 -2.48
C GLY A 89 -36.06 16.37 -3.67
N PRO A 90 -35.58 17.14 -4.66
CA PRO A 90 -34.25 17.72 -4.74
C PRO A 90 -34.02 18.83 -3.72
N TYR A 91 -32.89 18.75 -3.02
CA TYR A 91 -32.39 19.79 -2.12
C TYR A 91 -31.34 20.65 -2.81
N THR A 92 -31.00 21.77 -2.17
CA THR A 92 -29.81 22.56 -2.46
C THR A 92 -28.90 22.49 -1.24
N MET A 93 -27.64 22.14 -1.46
CA MET A 93 -26.59 22.22 -0.45
C MET A 93 -25.74 23.45 -0.75
N THR A 94 -25.60 24.33 0.22
CA THR A 94 -24.77 25.54 0.11
C THR A 94 -23.67 25.46 1.13
N ILE A 95 -22.42 25.45 0.65
CA ILE A 95 -21.20 25.41 1.44
C ILE A 95 -20.61 26.81 1.38
N THR A 96 -20.29 27.40 2.53
CA THR A 96 -19.75 28.76 2.63
C THR A 96 -18.53 28.81 3.53
N SER A 97 -17.57 29.64 3.18
CA SER A 97 -16.42 29.98 4.01
C SER A 97 -16.01 31.43 3.69
N GLY A 98 -16.16 32.33 4.66
CA GLY A 98 -16.01 33.77 4.41
C GLY A 98 -16.92 34.28 3.28
N ASP A 99 -16.32 34.90 2.26
CA ASP A 99 -17.03 35.41 1.07
C ASP A 99 -17.18 34.35 -0.05
N GLN A 100 -16.62 33.15 0.12
CA GLN A 100 -16.69 32.06 -0.86
C GLN A 100 -17.93 31.20 -0.62
N SER A 101 -18.56 30.74 -1.71
CA SER A 101 -19.68 29.83 -1.65
C SER A 101 -19.68 28.82 -2.80
N ILE A 102 -19.90 27.54 -2.47
CA ILE A 102 -20.21 26.48 -3.41
C ILE A 102 -21.69 26.14 -3.27
N THR A 103 -22.41 26.12 -4.38
CA THR A 103 -23.81 25.66 -4.40
C THR A 103 -23.93 24.38 -5.20
N VAL A 104 -24.35 23.32 -4.52
CA VAL A 104 -24.63 22.00 -5.06
C VAL A 104 -26.14 21.88 -5.19
N THR A 105 -26.63 21.87 -6.43
CA THR A 105 -28.07 21.84 -6.72
C THR A 105 -28.55 20.44 -7.05
N ASP A 106 -29.86 20.21 -6.90
CA ASP A 106 -30.50 18.95 -7.29
C ASP A 106 -29.93 17.75 -6.52
N VAL A 107 -29.71 17.91 -5.22
CA VAL A 107 -29.20 16.85 -4.34
C VAL A 107 -30.35 15.93 -3.93
N LEU A 108 -30.20 14.62 -4.13
CA LEU A 108 -31.16 13.63 -3.62
C LEU A 108 -30.57 12.90 -2.40
N VAL A 109 -31.46 12.45 -1.52
CA VAL A 109 -31.13 11.50 -0.45
C VAL A 109 -31.86 10.20 -0.79
N GLY A 110 -31.14 9.08 -0.86
CA GLY A 110 -31.63 7.80 -1.37
C GLY A 110 -30.69 6.64 -1.04
N ASP A 111 -30.81 5.52 -1.74
CA ASP A 111 -29.90 4.37 -1.58
C ASP A 111 -28.73 4.45 -2.57
N VAL A 112 -27.51 4.38 -2.06
CA VAL A 112 -26.26 4.54 -2.81
C VAL A 112 -25.51 3.23 -2.83
N TYR A 113 -25.11 2.76 -4.00
CA TYR A 113 -24.32 1.55 -4.18
C TYR A 113 -22.96 1.87 -4.80
N LEU A 114 -21.90 1.29 -4.23
CA LEU A 114 -20.59 1.23 -4.89
C LEU A 114 -20.64 0.09 -5.90
N ILE A 115 -20.35 0.36 -7.16
CA ILE A 115 -20.23 -0.67 -8.20
C ILE A 115 -18.80 -0.71 -8.72
N SER A 116 -18.18 -1.88 -8.66
CA SER A 116 -16.76 -2.10 -8.91
C SER A 116 -16.49 -3.40 -9.66
N GLY A 117 -15.23 -3.60 -10.03
CA GLY A 117 -14.74 -4.74 -10.80
C GLY A 117 -14.18 -4.32 -12.15
N GLN A 118 -14.33 -5.16 -13.17
CA GLN A 118 -13.67 -4.94 -14.47
C GLN A 118 -14.65 -4.66 -15.64
N SER A 119 -14.29 -5.08 -16.85
CA SER A 119 -14.92 -4.69 -18.11
C SER A 119 -16.40 -5.08 -18.19
N ASN A 120 -16.80 -6.20 -17.59
CA ASN A 120 -18.20 -6.62 -17.56
C ASN A 120 -19.06 -5.76 -16.61
N MET A 121 -18.51 -5.22 -15.51
CA MET A 121 -19.17 -4.16 -14.71
C MET A 121 -19.18 -2.83 -15.46
N GLU A 122 -18.07 -2.49 -16.13
CA GLU A 122 -17.92 -1.25 -16.89
C GLU A 122 -18.82 -1.16 -18.13
N TRP A 123 -19.27 -2.31 -18.66
CA TRP A 123 -19.90 -2.41 -19.96
C TRP A 123 -21.06 -1.42 -20.13
N PRO A 124 -21.00 -0.50 -21.12
CA PRO A 124 -22.00 0.55 -21.23
C PRO A 124 -23.35 -0.01 -21.69
N LEU A 125 -24.44 0.52 -21.14
CA LEU A 125 -25.82 0.13 -21.47
C LEU A 125 -26.07 0.18 -22.99
N SER A 126 -25.59 1.22 -23.69
CA SER A 126 -25.79 1.32 -25.13
C SER A 126 -25.19 0.18 -25.95
N ALA A 127 -24.19 -0.53 -25.41
CA ALA A 127 -23.52 -1.67 -26.03
C ALA A 127 -24.06 -3.03 -25.55
N SER A 128 -25.04 -3.06 -24.65
CA SER A 128 -25.73 -4.29 -24.25
C SER A 128 -26.88 -4.62 -25.21
N ASP A 129 -27.30 -5.87 -25.22
CA ASP A 129 -28.44 -6.32 -26.03
C ASP A 129 -29.70 -5.54 -25.65
N GLY A 130 -30.35 -4.93 -26.65
CA GLY A 130 -31.51 -4.04 -26.44
C GLY A 130 -31.22 -2.70 -25.75
N GLY A 131 -30.03 -2.52 -25.17
CA GLY A 131 -29.74 -1.41 -24.27
C GLY A 131 -29.73 -0.02 -24.90
N SER A 132 -29.42 0.10 -26.21
CA SER A 132 -29.57 1.38 -26.92
C SER A 132 -31.04 1.86 -26.99
N ALA A 133 -31.99 0.94 -27.12
CA ALA A 133 -33.42 1.27 -27.11
C ALA A 133 -33.91 1.59 -25.69
N GLU A 134 -33.47 0.79 -24.72
CA GLU A 134 -33.74 1.01 -23.29
C GLU A 134 -33.26 2.41 -22.86
N ALA A 135 -31.98 2.74 -23.13
CA ALA A 135 -31.40 4.05 -22.83
C ALA A 135 -32.17 5.21 -23.46
N SER A 136 -32.63 5.04 -24.71
CA SER A 136 -33.40 6.06 -25.43
C SER A 136 -34.79 6.29 -24.83
N SER A 137 -35.36 5.29 -24.17
CA SER A 137 -36.68 5.34 -23.52
C SER A 137 -36.62 5.71 -22.04
N ALA A 138 -35.44 5.65 -21.42
CA ALA A 138 -35.24 5.88 -20.00
C ALA A 138 -35.63 7.31 -19.57
N ASN A 139 -36.43 7.41 -18.52
CA ASN A 139 -36.84 8.66 -17.90
C ASN A 139 -36.90 8.52 -16.37
N TYR A 140 -35.78 8.14 -15.77
CA TYR A 140 -35.61 7.93 -14.34
C TYR A 140 -34.65 8.99 -13.78
N PRO A 141 -35.10 10.23 -13.53
CA PRO A 141 -34.23 11.31 -13.04
C PRO A 141 -33.67 11.08 -11.62
N GLU A 142 -34.24 10.12 -10.90
CA GLU A 142 -33.86 9.69 -9.54
C GLU A 142 -32.84 8.55 -9.54
N ILE A 143 -32.56 7.95 -10.70
CA ILE A 143 -31.44 7.01 -10.89
C ILE A 143 -30.26 7.78 -11.48
N ARG A 144 -29.13 7.75 -10.77
CA ARG A 144 -27.96 8.54 -11.12
C ARG A 144 -26.68 7.74 -10.94
N GLU A 145 -25.73 7.95 -11.86
CA GLU A 145 -24.41 7.32 -11.79
C GLU A 145 -23.31 8.39 -11.81
N PHE A 146 -22.30 8.16 -10.96
CA PHE A 146 -21.03 8.85 -10.94
C PHE A 146 -19.93 7.86 -11.33
N LYS A 147 -19.56 7.87 -12.61
CA LYS A 147 -18.45 7.06 -13.12
C LYS A 147 -17.12 7.77 -12.88
N ILE A 148 -16.27 7.16 -12.05
CA ILE A 148 -14.90 7.61 -11.80
C ILE A 148 -14.08 7.34 -13.06
N SER A 149 -13.30 8.34 -13.48
CA SER A 149 -12.36 8.16 -14.58
C SER A 149 -11.27 7.17 -14.21
N LYS A 150 -10.92 6.29 -15.14
CA LYS A 150 -9.82 5.34 -14.98
C LYS A 150 -8.52 6.07 -14.71
N ALA A 151 -7.87 5.72 -13.61
CA ALA A 151 -6.56 6.20 -13.23
C ALA A 151 -5.93 5.19 -12.27
N THR A 152 -4.61 5.18 -12.24
CA THR A 152 -3.78 4.36 -11.36
C THR A 152 -2.77 5.27 -10.69
N SER A 153 -2.32 4.91 -9.48
CA SER A 153 -1.28 5.67 -8.80
C SER A 153 -0.46 4.72 -7.91
N PRO A 154 0.88 4.82 -7.92
CA PRO A 154 1.72 4.09 -6.97
C PRO A 154 1.43 4.54 -5.54
N GLU A 155 1.08 5.81 -5.33
CA GLU A 155 0.78 6.40 -4.03
C GLU A 155 -0.72 6.57 -3.79
N ILE A 156 -1.13 6.49 -2.52
CA ILE A 156 -2.49 6.84 -2.09
C ILE A 156 -2.84 8.26 -2.56
N SER A 157 -4.06 8.44 -3.07
CA SER A 157 -4.55 9.73 -3.53
C SER A 157 -5.97 10.02 -3.04
N ASP A 158 -6.17 11.18 -2.43
CA ASP A 158 -7.50 11.68 -2.04
C ASP A 158 -8.26 12.39 -3.18
N GLU A 159 -7.63 12.50 -4.34
CA GLU A 159 -8.19 13.17 -5.50
C GLU A 159 -8.79 12.23 -6.53
N LEU A 160 -10.09 12.44 -6.78
CA LEU A 160 -10.77 11.83 -7.91
C LEU A 160 -10.40 12.49 -9.24
N GLY A 161 -10.30 11.68 -10.29
CA GLY A 161 -10.22 12.18 -11.66
C GLY A 161 -11.46 12.96 -12.11
N THR A 162 -11.51 13.37 -13.37
CA THR A 162 -12.68 14.09 -13.91
C THR A 162 -13.89 13.17 -13.96
N ALA A 163 -14.98 13.51 -13.26
CA ALA A 163 -16.21 12.73 -13.22
C ALA A 163 -17.42 13.62 -12.94
N SER A 164 -18.62 13.17 -13.32
CA SER A 164 -19.87 13.90 -13.05
C SER A 164 -21.07 12.99 -12.84
N TRP A 165 -22.01 13.43 -11.99
CA TRP A 165 -23.28 12.74 -11.79
C TRP A 165 -24.17 12.91 -13.01
N LYS A 166 -24.53 11.78 -13.62
CA LYS A 166 -25.43 11.69 -14.77
C LYS A 166 -26.77 11.13 -14.34
N LYS A 167 -27.86 11.60 -14.96
CA LYS A 167 -29.21 11.06 -14.74
C LYS A 167 -29.57 10.05 -15.81
N ALA A 168 -30.39 9.06 -15.47
CA ALA A 168 -30.94 8.11 -16.42
C ALA A 168 -32.16 8.68 -17.19
N THR A 169 -31.98 9.79 -17.91
CA THR A 169 -33.09 10.55 -18.56
C THR A 169 -32.98 10.73 -20.07
N THR A 170 -31.83 10.41 -20.67
CA THR A 170 -31.63 10.59 -22.12
C THR A 170 -30.77 9.47 -22.69
N GLY A 171 -30.98 9.11 -23.96
CA GLY A 171 -30.21 8.06 -24.61
C GLY A 171 -28.69 8.24 -24.52
N PHE A 172 -28.19 9.48 -24.62
CA PHE A 172 -26.76 9.78 -24.48
C PHE A 172 -26.26 9.59 -23.03
N SER A 173 -27.01 10.09 -22.04
CA SER A 173 -26.63 10.01 -20.63
C SER A 173 -26.75 8.57 -20.12
N THR A 174 -27.95 8.01 -20.22
CA THR A 174 -28.27 6.64 -19.77
C THR A 174 -27.47 5.59 -20.53
N GLY A 175 -27.22 5.80 -21.83
CA GLY A 175 -26.44 4.85 -22.63
C GLY A 175 -25.00 4.66 -22.14
N SER A 176 -24.45 5.66 -21.43
CA SER A 176 -23.10 5.58 -20.84
C SER A 176 -23.03 4.91 -19.47
N PHE A 177 -24.17 4.50 -18.90
CA PHE A 177 -24.19 3.85 -17.59
C PHE A 177 -23.61 2.45 -17.68
N SER A 178 -23.04 1.93 -16.58
CA SER A 178 -22.90 0.48 -16.43
C SER A 178 -24.24 -0.19 -16.73
N ALA A 179 -24.28 -1.12 -17.69
CA ALA A 179 -25.49 -1.84 -18.04
C ALA A 179 -26.02 -2.63 -16.83
N VAL A 180 -25.12 -3.34 -16.14
CA VAL A 180 -25.44 -4.11 -14.92
C VAL A 180 -25.95 -3.18 -13.82
N GLY A 181 -25.23 -2.09 -13.54
CA GLY A 181 -25.64 -1.11 -12.54
C GLY A 181 -26.98 -0.43 -12.88
N TYR A 182 -27.25 -0.14 -14.15
CA TYR A 182 -28.51 0.45 -14.60
C TYR A 182 -29.71 -0.48 -14.37
N TYR A 183 -29.63 -1.74 -14.82
CA TYR A 183 -30.73 -2.69 -14.64
C TYR A 183 -30.97 -2.98 -13.15
N PHE A 184 -29.91 -3.14 -12.37
CA PHE A 184 -29.99 -3.22 -10.91
C PHE A 184 -30.73 -2.02 -10.31
N ALA A 185 -30.28 -0.80 -10.61
CA ALA A 185 -30.87 0.42 -10.04
C ALA A 185 -32.31 0.63 -10.49
N LYS A 186 -32.63 0.31 -11.75
CA LYS A 186 -34.00 0.37 -12.29
C LYS A 186 -34.92 -0.58 -11.55
N HIS A 187 -34.47 -1.80 -11.27
CA HIS A 187 -35.24 -2.78 -10.49
C HIS A 187 -35.47 -2.28 -9.06
N ILE A 188 -34.40 -1.95 -8.32
CA ILE A 188 -34.53 -1.48 -6.92
C ILE A 188 -35.40 -0.22 -6.84
N HIS A 189 -35.22 0.75 -7.73
CA HIS A 189 -36.04 1.96 -7.77
C HIS A 189 -37.53 1.66 -8.00
N ALA A 190 -37.84 0.68 -8.87
CA ALA A 190 -39.23 0.31 -9.16
C ALA A 190 -39.94 -0.35 -7.96
N GLU A 191 -39.21 -1.06 -7.12
CA GLU A 191 -39.75 -1.77 -5.94
C GLU A 191 -39.80 -0.86 -4.70
N GLU A 192 -38.70 -0.14 -4.43
CA GLU A 192 -38.54 0.66 -3.21
C GLU A 192 -39.06 2.09 -3.33
N GLY A 193 -39.13 2.63 -4.56
CA GLY A 193 -39.62 3.99 -4.82
C GLY A 193 -38.71 5.10 -4.27
N VAL A 194 -37.44 4.81 -3.98
CA VAL A 194 -36.45 5.77 -3.49
C VAL A 194 -35.40 6.12 -4.56
N PRO A 195 -34.77 7.30 -4.52
CA PRO A 195 -33.65 7.61 -5.41
C PRO A 195 -32.50 6.61 -5.28
N ILE A 196 -31.85 6.29 -6.41
CA ILE A 196 -30.72 5.36 -6.46
C ILE A 196 -29.48 6.05 -7.00
N GLY A 197 -28.40 6.02 -6.22
CA GLY A 197 -27.07 6.49 -6.60
C GLY A 197 -26.14 5.32 -6.89
N LEU A 198 -25.37 5.41 -7.98
CA LEU A 198 -24.32 4.46 -8.33
C LEU A 198 -22.98 5.19 -8.35
N VAL A 199 -22.06 4.84 -7.47
CA VAL A 199 -20.66 5.28 -7.54
C VAL A 199 -19.89 4.17 -8.23
N ASN A 200 -19.35 4.45 -9.42
CA ASN A 200 -18.78 3.42 -10.30
C ASN A 200 -17.27 3.61 -10.46
N ASN A 201 -16.48 2.70 -9.89
CA ASN A 201 -15.02 2.70 -10.01
C ASN A 201 -14.47 1.49 -10.80
N SER A 202 -15.31 0.84 -11.63
CA SER A 202 -14.85 -0.31 -12.42
C SER A 202 -13.74 0.03 -13.42
N TYR A 203 -12.83 -0.91 -13.66
CA TYR A 203 -11.67 -0.75 -14.54
C TYR A 203 -11.46 -2.01 -15.41
N GLY A 204 -11.81 -1.94 -16.70
CA GLY A 204 -11.61 -3.06 -17.63
C GLY A 204 -10.15 -3.52 -17.75
N GLY A 205 -9.93 -4.84 -17.64
CA GLY A 205 -8.61 -5.49 -17.69
C GLY A 205 -7.99 -5.73 -16.31
N ALA A 206 -8.56 -5.17 -15.25
CA ALA A 206 -7.96 -5.21 -13.93
C ALA A 206 -7.99 -6.58 -13.25
N ARG A 207 -6.90 -6.91 -12.55
CA ARG A 207 -6.81 -8.03 -11.60
C ARG A 207 -7.31 -7.58 -10.22
N ILE A 208 -7.69 -8.52 -9.35
CA ILE A 208 -8.21 -8.17 -8.02
C ILE A 208 -7.16 -7.47 -7.15
N GLU A 209 -5.90 -7.86 -7.28
CA GLU A 209 -4.76 -7.31 -6.55
C GLU A 209 -4.61 -5.80 -6.76
N ALA A 210 -5.00 -5.28 -7.93
CA ALA A 210 -4.97 -3.86 -8.23
C ALA A 210 -5.94 -3.04 -7.35
N PHE A 211 -6.99 -3.68 -6.82
CA PHE A 211 -8.03 -3.09 -5.96
C PHE A 211 -7.77 -3.32 -4.46
N MET A 212 -6.64 -3.92 -4.10
CA MET A 212 -6.25 -4.22 -2.72
C MET A 212 -5.11 -3.28 -2.28
N SER A 213 -5.06 -2.87 -1.02
CA SER A 213 -3.89 -2.12 -0.51
C SER A 213 -2.69 -3.06 -0.32
N GLU A 214 -1.49 -2.50 -0.16
CA GLU A 214 -0.28 -3.28 0.20
C GLU A 214 -0.47 -4.09 1.48
N GLN A 215 -1.08 -3.49 2.51
CA GLN A 215 -1.43 -4.18 3.75
C GLN A 215 -2.32 -5.42 3.51
N MET A 216 -3.23 -5.37 2.54
CA MET A 216 -4.09 -6.52 2.21
C MET A 216 -3.31 -7.63 1.49
N LEU A 217 -2.18 -7.31 0.86
CA LEU A 217 -1.38 -8.22 0.05
C LEU A 217 -0.16 -8.78 0.81
N GLY A 218 0.24 -8.14 1.92
CA GLY A 218 1.27 -8.66 2.82
C GLY A 218 2.71 -8.52 2.30
N TYR A 219 3.00 -7.47 1.52
CA TYR A 219 4.36 -7.11 1.09
C TYR A 219 4.64 -5.63 1.40
N ASP A 220 5.90 -5.31 1.76
CA ASP A 220 6.40 -3.93 1.92
C ASP A 220 6.76 -3.31 0.54
N GLU A 221 6.72 -1.97 0.46
CA GLU A 221 6.81 -1.13 -0.76
C GLU A 221 8.01 -1.42 -1.72
N GLU A 222 9.02 -2.18 -1.31
CA GLU A 222 10.25 -2.40 -2.10
C GLU A 222 10.12 -3.39 -3.27
N ASP A 223 9.03 -4.18 -3.36
CA ASP A 223 8.93 -5.29 -4.33
C ASP A 223 8.14 -4.97 -5.62
N VAL A 224 7.51 -3.79 -5.75
CA VAL A 224 6.81 -3.42 -7.00
C VAL A 224 7.79 -2.80 -7.99
N GLU A 225 8.58 -3.64 -8.66
CA GLU A 225 9.21 -3.21 -9.92
C GLU A 225 8.09 -2.83 -10.91
N LEU A 226 7.90 -1.53 -11.12
CA LEU A 226 7.04 -1.00 -12.17
C LEU A 226 7.61 -1.40 -13.53
N ALA A 227 7.29 -2.62 -13.97
CA ALA A 227 7.53 -3.03 -15.33
C ALA A 227 6.80 -2.03 -16.26
N ASN A 228 7.47 -1.56 -17.31
CA ASN A 228 6.82 -0.81 -18.38
C ASN A 228 5.63 -1.64 -18.94
N GLY A 229 4.37 -1.31 -18.60
CA GLY A 229 3.22 -2.17 -18.94
C GLY A 229 1.84 -1.78 -18.36
N GLU A 230 0.93 -2.76 -18.39
CA GLU A 230 -0.51 -2.69 -18.04
C GLU A 230 -0.76 -2.37 -16.55
N THR A 231 -0.70 -1.08 -16.20
CA THR A 231 -0.84 -0.59 -14.81
C THR A 231 -2.11 -1.04 -14.10
N GLU A 232 -3.17 -1.37 -14.82
CA GLU A 232 -4.42 -1.89 -14.27
C GLU A 232 -4.34 -3.32 -13.74
N ARG A 233 -3.28 -4.05 -14.09
CA ARG A 233 -3.01 -5.40 -13.58
C ARG A 233 -2.00 -5.40 -12.44
N GLN A 234 -1.36 -4.26 -12.17
CA GLN A 234 -0.39 -4.15 -11.10
C GLN A 234 -1.11 -4.03 -9.76
N PRO A 235 -0.63 -4.71 -8.72
CA PRO A 235 -1.20 -4.61 -7.38
C PRO A 235 -1.29 -3.16 -6.89
N THR A 236 -2.27 -2.87 -6.04
CA THR A 236 -2.40 -1.58 -5.32
C THR A 236 -2.78 -0.35 -6.15
N LEU A 237 -2.39 -0.27 -7.43
CA LEU A 237 -2.45 1.01 -8.14
C LEU A 237 -3.85 1.58 -8.36
N ILE A 238 -4.86 0.72 -8.54
CA ILE A 238 -6.27 1.15 -8.66
C ILE A 238 -6.84 1.47 -7.29
N TYR A 239 -6.48 0.71 -6.24
CA TYR A 239 -6.88 0.99 -4.87
C TYR A 239 -6.52 2.42 -4.49
N ASN A 240 -5.25 2.75 -4.66
CA ASN A 240 -4.68 4.04 -4.30
C ASN A 240 -5.36 5.22 -5.00
N LYS A 241 -5.74 5.08 -6.28
CA LYS A 241 -6.30 6.21 -7.06
C LYS A 241 -7.82 6.25 -7.19
N MET A 242 -8.49 5.11 -7.09
CA MET A 242 -9.92 4.99 -7.40
C MET A 242 -10.77 4.40 -6.27
N VAL A 243 -10.16 3.71 -5.29
CA VAL A 243 -10.87 3.15 -4.13
C VAL A 243 -10.67 4.04 -2.91
N HIS A 244 -9.44 4.38 -2.57
CA HIS A 244 -9.09 5.22 -1.41
C HIS A 244 -9.91 6.52 -1.32
N PRO A 245 -9.98 7.37 -2.38
CA PRO A 245 -10.66 8.67 -2.28
C PRO A 245 -12.18 8.61 -2.13
N ILE A 246 -12.78 7.41 -2.24
CA ILE A 246 -14.23 7.21 -2.07
C ILE A 246 -14.58 6.43 -0.80
N LEU A 247 -13.60 6.02 0.00
CA LEU A 247 -13.82 5.32 1.26
C LEU A 247 -14.67 6.11 2.27
N PRO A 248 -14.50 7.44 2.42
CA PRO A 248 -15.31 8.21 3.38
C PRO A 248 -16.79 8.36 2.99
N PHE A 249 -17.19 7.97 1.77
CA PHE A 249 -18.56 8.11 1.30
C PHE A 249 -19.47 7.01 1.88
N ALA A 250 -20.71 7.36 2.20
CA ALA A 250 -21.67 6.41 2.76
C ALA A 250 -22.33 5.56 1.66
N TYR A 251 -22.42 4.25 1.89
CA TYR A 251 -23.02 3.27 0.97
C TYR A 251 -24.08 2.41 1.64
N LYS A 252 -25.07 1.95 0.86
CA LYS A 252 -26.04 0.92 1.24
C LYS A 252 -25.48 -0.49 1.06
N GLY A 253 -24.65 -0.70 0.04
CA GLY A 253 -24.01 -1.97 -0.29
C GLY A 253 -23.05 -1.84 -1.47
N ILE A 254 -22.34 -2.93 -1.77
CA ILE A 254 -21.30 -3.01 -2.79
C ILE A 254 -21.71 -4.06 -3.83
N LEU A 255 -21.57 -3.72 -5.12
CA LEU A 255 -21.74 -4.64 -6.24
C LEU A 255 -20.38 -4.86 -6.92
N TRP A 256 -19.98 -6.11 -7.08
CA TRP A 256 -18.69 -6.49 -7.64
C TRP A 256 -18.87 -7.42 -8.86
N TYR A 257 -18.22 -7.08 -9.97
CA TYR A 257 -18.18 -8.00 -11.12
C TYR A 257 -16.78 -8.00 -11.73
N GLN A 258 -15.98 -8.96 -11.26
CA GLN A 258 -14.63 -9.25 -11.72
C GLN A 258 -14.33 -10.72 -11.53
N ALA A 259 -13.44 -11.21 -12.39
CA ALA A 259 -12.32 -12.11 -12.12
C ALA A 259 -11.60 -12.52 -13.41
N GLU A 260 -12.05 -12.06 -14.59
CA GLU A 260 -11.62 -12.61 -15.88
C GLU A 260 -10.10 -12.53 -16.07
N SER A 261 -9.44 -11.46 -15.62
CA SER A 261 -7.98 -11.33 -15.66
C SER A 261 -7.22 -12.23 -14.67
N ASN A 262 -7.89 -12.73 -13.61
CA ASN A 262 -7.36 -13.75 -12.70
C ASN A 262 -7.70 -15.19 -13.18
N GLY A 263 -8.52 -15.33 -14.23
CA GLY A 263 -8.85 -16.60 -14.87
C GLY A 263 -7.84 -17.09 -15.92
N ASP A 264 -6.73 -16.36 -16.11
CA ASP A 264 -5.69 -16.63 -17.11
C ASP A 264 -4.85 -17.88 -16.77
N SER A 265 -4.70 -18.22 -15.49
CA SER A 265 -3.90 -19.37 -15.03
C SER A 265 -4.55 -20.12 -13.86
N MET A 266 -4.19 -21.39 -13.68
CA MET A 266 -4.68 -22.18 -12.54
C MET A 266 -4.20 -21.61 -11.21
N THR A 267 -2.94 -21.14 -11.15
CA THR A 267 -2.36 -20.58 -9.94
C THR A 267 -3.15 -19.35 -9.48
N ASP A 268 -3.42 -18.42 -10.40
CA ASP A 268 -4.21 -17.23 -10.11
C ASP A 268 -5.65 -17.60 -9.72
N ALA A 269 -6.23 -18.57 -10.43
CA ALA A 269 -7.58 -19.04 -10.14
C ALA A 269 -7.73 -19.62 -8.74
N LEU A 270 -6.74 -20.36 -8.25
CA LEU A 270 -6.75 -20.94 -6.90
C LEU A 270 -6.45 -19.89 -5.82
N ALA A 271 -5.55 -18.93 -6.09
CA ALA A 271 -5.23 -17.85 -5.16
C ALA A 271 -6.41 -16.88 -4.95
N TYR A 272 -7.28 -16.73 -5.95
CA TYR A 272 -8.39 -15.77 -5.94
C TYR A 272 -9.29 -15.86 -4.70
N GLY A 273 -9.55 -17.07 -4.18
CA GLY A 273 -10.50 -17.25 -3.08
C GLY A 273 -10.02 -16.62 -1.76
N GLU A 274 -8.72 -16.61 -1.52
CA GLU A 274 -8.12 -15.91 -0.38
C GLU A 274 -8.10 -14.40 -0.62
N LEU A 275 -7.54 -13.96 -1.75
CA LEU A 275 -7.49 -12.54 -2.14
C LEU A 275 -8.87 -11.88 -2.09
N PHE A 276 -9.90 -12.55 -2.59
CA PHE A 276 -11.25 -11.99 -2.63
C PHE A 276 -11.87 -11.87 -1.24
N ARG A 277 -11.67 -12.85 -0.36
CA ARG A 277 -12.15 -12.76 1.02
C ARG A 277 -11.41 -11.67 1.79
N THR A 278 -10.10 -11.56 1.63
CA THR A 278 -9.28 -10.49 2.21
C THR A 278 -9.74 -9.12 1.72
N MET A 279 -9.92 -8.93 0.42
CA MET A 279 -10.42 -7.66 -0.13
C MET A 279 -11.79 -7.30 0.46
N ILE A 280 -12.73 -8.25 0.54
CA ILE A 280 -14.06 -7.98 1.11
C ILE A 280 -13.97 -7.55 2.58
N THR A 281 -13.22 -8.28 3.41
CA THR A 281 -13.09 -7.94 4.83
C THR A 281 -12.38 -6.62 5.02
N SER A 282 -11.26 -6.41 4.35
CA SER A 282 -10.47 -5.18 4.51
C SER A 282 -11.18 -3.97 3.92
N TRP A 283 -11.96 -4.10 2.84
CA TRP A 283 -12.81 -2.99 2.36
C TRP A 283 -13.91 -2.63 3.36
N ARG A 284 -14.52 -3.60 4.04
CA ARG A 284 -15.51 -3.32 5.11
C ARG A 284 -14.87 -2.55 6.25
N ASP A 285 -13.65 -2.93 6.63
CA ASP A 285 -12.87 -2.26 7.67
C ASP A 285 -12.49 -0.84 7.25
N SER A 286 -11.90 -0.66 6.06
CA SER A 286 -11.51 0.66 5.51
C SER A 286 -12.70 1.59 5.30
N LEU A 287 -13.87 1.06 4.89
CA LEU A 287 -15.10 1.85 4.77
C LEU A 287 -15.68 2.24 6.13
N ASN A 288 -15.35 1.49 7.18
CA ASN A 288 -15.81 1.68 8.56
C ASN A 288 -17.33 1.90 8.68
N GLN A 289 -18.10 1.08 7.97
CA GLN A 289 -19.57 1.20 7.85
C GLN A 289 -20.31 -0.07 8.30
N GLY A 290 -19.65 -0.87 9.15
CA GLY A 290 -20.12 -2.17 9.62
C GLY A 290 -20.04 -3.24 8.54
N ASP A 291 -20.83 -4.30 8.72
CA ASP A 291 -20.85 -5.46 7.81
C ASP A 291 -21.68 -5.17 6.54
N LEU A 292 -21.16 -4.27 5.70
CA LEU A 292 -21.80 -3.83 4.46
C LEU A 292 -22.14 -5.04 3.55
N PRO A 293 -23.37 -5.11 3.01
CA PRO A 293 -23.75 -6.13 2.04
C PRO A 293 -22.84 -6.10 0.81
N PHE A 294 -22.22 -7.24 0.50
CA PHE A 294 -21.31 -7.39 -0.63
C PHE A 294 -21.89 -8.42 -1.62
N LEU A 295 -22.34 -7.95 -2.78
CA LEU A 295 -23.00 -8.76 -3.79
C LEU A 295 -22.12 -8.84 -5.03
N TRP A 296 -21.86 -10.05 -5.55
CA TRP A 296 -21.05 -10.19 -6.76
C TRP A 296 -21.68 -11.07 -7.82
N VAL A 297 -21.09 -11.01 -9.01
CA VAL A 297 -21.47 -11.81 -10.16
C VAL A 297 -20.44 -12.90 -10.38
N GLN A 298 -20.87 -14.16 -10.35
CA GLN A 298 -20.02 -15.30 -10.73
C GLN A 298 -19.65 -15.17 -12.21
N LEU A 299 -18.42 -15.53 -12.60
CA LEU A 299 -18.02 -15.49 -14.00
C LEU A 299 -18.95 -16.34 -14.90
N PRO A 300 -19.36 -15.81 -16.06
CA PRO A 300 -20.25 -16.51 -16.98
C PRO A 300 -19.51 -17.65 -17.70
N ASN A 301 -20.21 -18.44 -18.51
CA ASN A 301 -19.55 -19.31 -19.50
C ASN A 301 -18.81 -18.49 -20.56
N TYR A 302 -17.63 -18.97 -20.96
CA TYR A 302 -16.78 -18.29 -21.94
C TYR A 302 -16.07 -19.30 -22.84
N GLY A 303 -16.02 -19.03 -24.15
CA GLY A 303 -15.27 -19.80 -25.13
C GLY A 303 -16.13 -20.74 -25.96
N GLN A 304 -15.50 -21.64 -26.71
CA GLN A 304 -16.23 -22.65 -27.46
C GLN A 304 -16.87 -23.65 -26.47
N PRO A 305 -18.11 -24.12 -26.73
CA PRO A 305 -18.71 -25.19 -25.94
C PRO A 305 -17.77 -26.38 -25.84
N ALA A 306 -17.75 -27.00 -24.66
CA ALA A 306 -16.95 -28.19 -24.40
C ALA A 306 -17.26 -29.29 -25.43
N GLY A 307 -16.22 -30.03 -25.81
CA GLY A 307 -16.33 -31.11 -26.79
C GLY A 307 -16.92 -32.39 -26.21
N ASP A 308 -16.79 -33.49 -26.94
CA ASP A 308 -17.32 -34.81 -26.55
C ASP A 308 -16.68 -35.39 -25.27
N THR A 309 -15.62 -34.78 -24.77
CA THR A 309 -14.93 -35.18 -23.53
C THR A 309 -14.75 -33.97 -22.63
N PRO A 310 -15.27 -34.00 -21.39
CA PRO A 310 -15.04 -32.95 -20.39
C PRO A 310 -13.54 -32.71 -20.14
N SER A 311 -13.15 -31.47 -19.88
CA SER A 311 -11.77 -31.12 -19.56
C SER A 311 -11.39 -31.65 -18.18
N THR A 312 -10.16 -32.14 -18.02
CA THR A 312 -9.64 -32.54 -16.71
C THR A 312 -9.02 -31.36 -15.95
N TRP A 313 -8.66 -30.27 -16.64
CA TRP A 313 -7.86 -29.18 -16.06
C TRP A 313 -8.20 -27.81 -16.66
N ASP A 314 -9.14 -27.09 -16.02
CA ASP A 314 -9.57 -25.76 -16.44
C ASP A 314 -9.52 -24.76 -15.29
N ALA A 315 -8.85 -23.62 -15.49
CA ALA A 315 -8.73 -22.56 -14.48
C ALA A 315 -10.06 -21.81 -14.23
N TRP A 316 -10.88 -21.63 -15.28
CA TRP A 316 -12.12 -20.86 -15.20
C TRP A 316 -13.20 -21.41 -14.24
N PRO A 317 -13.57 -22.70 -14.28
CA PRO A 317 -14.49 -23.26 -13.30
C PRO A 317 -13.88 -23.31 -11.88
N GLN A 318 -12.55 -23.41 -11.75
CA GLN A 318 -11.88 -23.31 -10.44
C GLN A 318 -12.01 -21.90 -9.84
N LEU A 319 -11.81 -20.87 -10.67
CA LEU A 319 -12.02 -19.49 -10.27
C LEU A 319 -13.48 -19.23 -9.86
N ARG A 320 -14.48 -19.78 -10.59
CA ARG A 320 -15.89 -19.70 -10.16
C ARG A 320 -16.11 -20.34 -8.79
N ALA A 321 -15.45 -21.47 -8.52
CA ALA A 321 -15.53 -22.12 -7.21
C ALA A 321 -14.87 -21.27 -6.12
N GLN A 322 -13.76 -20.58 -6.42
CA GLN A 322 -13.16 -19.61 -5.51
C GLN A 322 -14.04 -18.38 -5.29
N GLN A 323 -14.80 -17.90 -6.29
CA GLN A 323 -15.82 -16.87 -6.08
C GLN A 323 -16.91 -17.36 -5.13
N SER A 324 -17.42 -18.58 -5.33
CA SER A 324 -18.45 -19.17 -4.46
C SER A 324 -17.96 -19.45 -3.03
N SER A 325 -16.66 -19.72 -2.81
CA SER A 325 -16.12 -19.95 -1.46
C SER A 325 -16.17 -18.71 -0.57
N ALA A 326 -16.21 -17.50 -1.17
CA ALA A 326 -16.37 -16.24 -0.46
C ALA A 326 -17.76 -16.08 0.19
N LEU A 327 -18.75 -16.90 -0.16
CA LEU A 327 -20.06 -16.95 0.53
C LEU A 327 -19.96 -17.42 2.00
N SER A 328 -18.80 -17.90 2.42
CA SER A 328 -18.50 -18.17 3.83
C SER A 328 -18.47 -16.90 4.69
N LEU A 329 -18.29 -15.71 4.09
CA LEU A 329 -18.36 -14.43 4.79
C LEU A 329 -19.82 -13.99 5.02
N PRO A 330 -20.14 -13.34 6.15
CA PRO A 330 -21.49 -12.84 6.40
C PRO A 330 -21.89 -11.72 5.44
N ASN A 331 -23.20 -11.50 5.30
CA ASN A 331 -23.80 -10.46 4.45
C ASN A 331 -23.28 -10.47 3.00
N THR A 332 -23.09 -11.66 2.42
CA THR A 332 -22.63 -11.86 1.05
C THR A 332 -23.67 -12.54 0.16
N GLY A 333 -23.63 -12.23 -1.14
CA GLY A 333 -24.54 -12.83 -2.12
C GLY A 333 -23.90 -12.93 -3.51
N GLU A 334 -24.15 -14.03 -4.20
CA GLU A 334 -23.57 -14.30 -5.52
C GLU A 334 -24.67 -14.53 -6.56
N ALA A 335 -24.67 -13.71 -7.61
CA ALA A 335 -25.50 -13.86 -8.79
C ALA A 335 -24.84 -14.83 -9.77
N ILE A 336 -25.49 -15.98 -10.02
CA ILE A 336 -25.04 -16.97 -10.99
C ILE A 336 -25.35 -16.50 -12.41
N THR A 337 -24.40 -16.63 -13.35
CA THR A 337 -24.55 -16.18 -14.75
C THR A 337 -24.05 -17.20 -15.79
N ILE A 338 -24.00 -18.48 -15.40
CA ILE A 338 -23.53 -19.58 -16.26
C ILE A 338 -24.32 -19.74 -17.57
N ASP A 339 -25.52 -19.17 -17.65
CA ASP A 339 -26.45 -19.18 -18.77
C ASP A 339 -26.37 -17.95 -19.69
N VAL A 340 -25.69 -16.88 -19.25
CA VAL A 340 -25.67 -15.58 -19.94
C VAL A 340 -24.47 -15.42 -20.87
N GLY A 341 -23.42 -16.21 -20.66
CA GLY A 341 -22.19 -16.17 -21.42
C GLY A 341 -22.26 -16.85 -22.79
N GLY A 342 -21.09 -17.03 -23.41
CA GLY A 342 -21.02 -17.55 -24.78
C GLY A 342 -19.58 -17.63 -25.28
N THR A 343 -19.38 -17.37 -26.58
CA THR A 343 -18.05 -17.45 -27.20
C THR A 343 -17.15 -16.26 -26.88
N ASP A 344 -17.74 -15.12 -26.50
CA ASP A 344 -17.03 -13.90 -26.11
C ASP A 344 -16.95 -13.81 -24.58
N ILE A 345 -15.86 -13.25 -24.07
CA ILE A 345 -15.61 -13.07 -22.63
C ILE A 345 -16.48 -11.93 -22.06
N HIS A 346 -17.02 -11.07 -22.93
CA HIS A 346 -17.94 -9.99 -22.59
C HIS A 346 -19.37 -10.30 -23.08
N PRO A 347 -20.19 -11.06 -22.32
CA PRO A 347 -21.56 -11.30 -22.72
C PRO A 347 -22.35 -10.00 -22.83
N THR A 348 -23.06 -9.82 -23.94
CA THR A 348 -23.81 -8.58 -24.24
C THR A 348 -25.17 -8.52 -23.54
N ASN A 349 -25.73 -9.65 -23.14
CA ASN A 349 -26.98 -9.69 -22.39
C ASN A 349 -26.74 -9.36 -20.91
N LYS A 350 -26.97 -8.11 -20.51
CA LYS A 350 -26.67 -7.61 -19.15
C LYS A 350 -27.87 -7.49 -18.23
N GLU A 351 -29.08 -7.55 -18.75
CA GLU A 351 -30.32 -7.38 -17.99
C GLU A 351 -30.49 -8.45 -16.90
N PRO A 352 -30.38 -9.77 -17.20
CA PRO A 352 -30.49 -10.80 -16.17
C PRO A 352 -29.45 -10.67 -15.05
N VAL A 353 -28.27 -10.13 -15.36
CA VAL A 353 -27.19 -9.94 -14.38
C VAL A 353 -27.57 -8.87 -13.36
N GLY A 354 -28.06 -7.71 -13.83
CA GLY A 354 -28.54 -6.63 -12.96
C GLY A 354 -29.75 -7.05 -12.13
N ASP A 355 -30.70 -7.75 -12.74
CA ASP A 355 -31.92 -8.23 -12.06
C ASP A 355 -31.60 -9.24 -10.95
N ARG A 356 -30.64 -10.16 -11.18
CA ARG A 356 -30.21 -11.13 -10.15
C ARG A 356 -29.53 -10.45 -8.96
N LEU A 357 -28.69 -9.45 -9.21
CA LEU A 357 -28.13 -8.62 -8.12
C LEU A 357 -29.23 -7.87 -7.37
N ALA A 358 -30.25 -7.38 -8.07
CA ALA A 358 -31.38 -6.69 -7.44
C ALA A 358 -32.21 -7.63 -6.56
N LEU A 359 -32.48 -8.87 -7.01
CA LEU A 359 -33.13 -9.89 -6.18
C LEU A 359 -32.34 -10.15 -4.89
N LEU A 360 -31.02 -10.30 -4.98
CA LEU A 360 -30.16 -10.49 -3.81
C LEU A 360 -30.23 -9.29 -2.86
N ALA A 361 -30.16 -8.06 -3.39
CA ALA A 361 -30.31 -6.85 -2.59
C ALA A 361 -31.67 -6.76 -1.91
N ARG A 362 -32.78 -7.02 -2.61
CA ARG A 362 -34.13 -7.05 -2.04
C ARG A 362 -34.24 -8.01 -0.85
N LYS A 363 -33.72 -9.23 -1.00
CA LYS A 363 -33.73 -10.21 0.08
C LYS A 363 -32.84 -9.79 1.26
N MET A 364 -31.59 -9.40 0.98
CA MET A 364 -30.57 -9.25 2.02
C MET A 364 -30.53 -7.85 2.66
N ILE A 365 -30.79 -6.81 1.87
CA ILE A 365 -30.66 -5.40 2.27
C ILE A 365 -32.02 -4.85 2.69
N TYR A 366 -33.08 -5.20 1.96
CA TYR A 366 -34.45 -4.73 2.23
C TYR A 366 -35.29 -5.74 3.03
N GLY A 367 -34.75 -6.95 3.27
CA GLY A 367 -35.38 -7.96 4.13
C GLY A 367 -36.63 -8.58 3.52
N GLU A 368 -36.77 -8.55 2.19
CA GLU A 368 -37.91 -9.14 1.50
C GLU A 368 -37.88 -10.67 1.55
N ASP A 369 -39.02 -11.29 1.82
CA ASP A 369 -39.18 -12.74 1.78
C ASP A 369 -39.43 -13.24 0.35
N ILE A 370 -38.35 -13.27 -0.43
CA ILE A 370 -38.35 -13.71 -1.84
C ILE A 370 -37.27 -14.77 -2.12
N VAL A 371 -37.46 -15.50 -3.22
CA VAL A 371 -36.44 -16.40 -3.79
C VAL A 371 -35.47 -15.56 -4.61
N ALA A 372 -34.27 -15.35 -4.08
CA ALA A 372 -33.23 -14.55 -4.71
C ALA A 372 -31.94 -15.33 -5.00
N GLN A 373 -31.75 -16.47 -4.34
CA GLN A 373 -30.56 -17.29 -4.48
C GLN A 373 -30.82 -18.42 -5.48
N SER A 374 -29.84 -18.62 -6.38
CA SER A 374 -29.81 -19.75 -7.30
C SER A 374 -29.76 -21.10 -6.57
N PRO A 375 -30.29 -22.19 -7.18
CA PRO A 375 -30.07 -23.54 -6.67
C PRO A 375 -28.59 -23.84 -6.52
N ARG A 376 -28.18 -24.34 -5.36
CA ARG A 376 -26.79 -24.71 -5.08
C ARG A 376 -26.71 -26.15 -4.62
N TYR A 377 -25.61 -26.80 -4.95
CA TYR A 377 -25.33 -28.15 -4.48
C TYR A 377 -25.44 -28.22 -2.95
N GLN A 378 -26.22 -29.19 -2.45
CA GLN A 378 -26.37 -29.44 -1.02
C GLN A 378 -25.79 -30.80 -0.62
N SER A 379 -26.12 -31.86 -1.37
CA SER A 379 -25.62 -33.22 -1.07
C SER A 379 -25.76 -34.15 -2.27
N ASN A 380 -25.00 -35.24 -2.29
CA ASN A 380 -25.19 -36.34 -3.21
C ASN A 380 -25.18 -37.71 -2.50
N ALA A 381 -25.69 -38.75 -3.15
CA ALA A 381 -25.65 -40.12 -2.65
C ALA A 381 -25.60 -41.13 -3.80
N LEU A 382 -24.64 -42.06 -3.76
CA LEU A 382 -24.60 -43.22 -4.64
C LEU A 382 -25.65 -44.26 -4.21
N THR A 383 -26.39 -44.78 -5.19
CA THR A 383 -27.34 -45.87 -4.99
C THR A 383 -26.72 -47.21 -5.38
N ASP A 384 -27.30 -48.31 -4.89
CA ASP A 384 -26.91 -49.68 -5.28
C ASP A 384 -26.99 -49.94 -6.80
N SER A 385 -27.75 -49.12 -7.53
CA SER A 385 -27.85 -49.18 -9.00
C SER A 385 -26.76 -48.42 -9.76
N GLY A 386 -25.81 -47.80 -9.06
CA GLY A 386 -24.75 -47.00 -9.68
C GLY A 386 -25.19 -45.60 -10.12
N THR A 387 -26.32 -45.11 -9.62
CA THR A 387 -26.81 -43.75 -9.90
C THR A 387 -26.51 -42.84 -8.72
N VAL A 388 -26.20 -41.57 -9.00
CA VAL A 388 -25.93 -40.53 -8.02
C VAL A 388 -27.16 -39.62 -7.90
N VAL A 389 -27.74 -39.55 -6.71
CA VAL A 389 -28.88 -38.68 -6.41
C VAL A 389 -28.36 -37.37 -5.82
N ILE A 390 -28.59 -36.25 -6.50
CA ILE A 390 -28.13 -34.92 -6.08
C ILE A 390 -29.30 -34.09 -5.55
N ARG A 391 -29.07 -33.43 -4.42
CA ARG A 391 -29.99 -32.46 -3.82
C ARG A 391 -29.40 -31.07 -3.92
N PHE A 392 -30.29 -30.11 -4.17
CA PHE A 392 -29.97 -28.70 -4.20
C PHE A 392 -30.70 -27.99 -3.06
N GLU A 393 -30.03 -27.00 -2.47
CA GLU A 393 -30.69 -25.97 -1.66
C GLU A 393 -31.14 -24.80 -2.56
N ASN A 394 -31.88 -23.84 -2.00
CA ASN A 394 -32.39 -22.68 -2.73
C ASN A 394 -33.22 -23.04 -3.98
N THR A 395 -33.94 -24.15 -3.93
CA THR A 395 -34.76 -24.65 -5.04
C THR A 395 -36.06 -23.87 -5.25
N GLY A 396 -36.39 -22.91 -4.36
CA GLY A 396 -37.62 -22.13 -4.46
C GLY A 396 -38.84 -23.04 -4.50
N SER A 397 -39.69 -22.85 -5.51
CA SER A 397 -40.87 -23.70 -5.75
C SER A 397 -40.54 -25.06 -6.39
N GLY A 398 -39.28 -25.31 -6.74
CA GLY A 398 -38.77 -26.57 -7.27
C GLY A 398 -37.82 -26.38 -8.47
N LEU A 399 -37.05 -27.42 -8.77
CA LEU A 399 -36.15 -27.52 -9.92
C LEU A 399 -36.92 -27.78 -11.22
N VAL A 400 -36.50 -27.12 -12.29
CA VAL A 400 -37.05 -27.25 -13.64
C VAL A 400 -35.95 -27.17 -14.69
N THR A 401 -36.26 -27.60 -15.91
CA THR A 401 -35.44 -27.36 -17.08
C THR A 401 -35.93 -26.15 -17.87
N ILE A 402 -35.03 -25.28 -18.32
CA ILE A 402 -35.36 -24.13 -19.18
C ILE A 402 -34.43 -24.15 -20.41
N PRO A 403 -34.96 -24.35 -21.64
CA PRO A 403 -36.36 -24.72 -21.94
C PRO A 403 -36.74 -26.11 -21.37
N GLU A 404 -38.04 -26.37 -21.26
CA GLU A 404 -38.56 -27.65 -20.71
C GLU A 404 -38.05 -28.86 -21.52
N SER A 405 -37.44 -29.81 -20.80
CA SER A 405 -36.79 -31.01 -21.31
C SER A 405 -36.85 -32.13 -20.26
N GLU A 406 -36.89 -33.39 -20.70
CA GLU A 406 -36.74 -34.55 -19.81
C GLU A 406 -35.30 -34.68 -19.28
N ASP A 407 -34.32 -34.27 -20.10
CA ASP A 407 -32.89 -34.39 -19.82
C ASP A 407 -32.34 -33.11 -19.18
N VAL A 408 -31.49 -33.27 -18.17
CA VAL A 408 -30.65 -32.23 -17.60
C VAL A 408 -29.25 -32.36 -18.18
N HIS A 409 -28.70 -31.25 -18.66
CA HIS A 409 -27.41 -31.24 -19.36
C HIS A 409 -26.24 -30.86 -18.42
N ALA A 410 -25.01 -30.99 -18.94
CA ALA A 410 -23.76 -30.54 -18.32
C ALA A 410 -23.34 -31.24 -17.01
N PHE A 411 -23.80 -32.47 -16.78
CA PHE A 411 -23.25 -33.34 -15.74
C PHE A 411 -22.12 -34.21 -16.27
N ALA A 412 -21.05 -34.38 -15.49
CA ALA A 412 -19.97 -35.31 -15.79
C ALA A 412 -19.60 -36.17 -14.57
N LEU A 413 -19.21 -37.41 -14.82
CA LEU A 413 -18.78 -38.39 -13.81
C LEU A 413 -17.37 -38.87 -14.11
N ALA A 414 -16.61 -39.18 -13.07
CA ALA A 414 -15.34 -39.91 -13.15
C ALA A 414 -15.30 -41.00 -12.07
N GLY A 415 -14.70 -42.15 -12.39
CA GLY A 415 -14.31 -43.18 -11.40
C GLY A 415 -12.88 -42.97 -10.92
N GLU A 416 -12.26 -44.01 -10.36
CA GLU A 416 -10.89 -44.01 -9.79
C GLU A 416 -9.79 -43.46 -10.72
N ASN A 417 -9.99 -43.54 -12.04
CA ASN A 417 -9.00 -43.06 -13.02
C ASN A 417 -9.05 -41.54 -13.29
N GLU A 418 -9.95 -40.81 -12.62
CA GLU A 418 -10.19 -39.37 -12.76
C GLU A 418 -10.48 -38.92 -14.21
N GLN A 419 -10.89 -39.84 -15.09
CA GLN A 419 -11.27 -39.53 -16.47
C GLN A 419 -12.76 -39.20 -16.51
N PHE A 420 -13.08 -37.93 -16.75
CA PHE A 420 -14.45 -37.45 -16.81
C PHE A 420 -15.14 -37.85 -18.13
N VAL A 421 -16.40 -38.27 -18.02
CA VAL A 421 -17.31 -38.49 -19.15
C VAL A 421 -18.61 -37.74 -18.90
N TRP A 422 -19.25 -37.24 -19.97
CA TRP A 422 -20.59 -36.66 -19.87
C TRP A 422 -21.59 -37.71 -19.39
N ALA A 423 -22.41 -37.36 -18.41
CA ALA A 423 -23.36 -38.26 -17.77
C ALA A 423 -24.80 -37.93 -18.16
N ASN A 424 -25.67 -38.94 -18.09
CA ASN A 424 -27.11 -38.74 -18.22
C ASN A 424 -27.65 -38.16 -16.92
N ALA A 425 -28.58 -37.21 -17.01
CA ALA A 425 -29.22 -36.65 -15.83
C ALA A 425 -30.69 -36.27 -16.09
N LYS A 426 -31.53 -36.35 -15.05
CA LYS A 426 -32.95 -35.93 -15.08
C LYS A 426 -33.42 -35.43 -13.72
N ILE A 427 -34.50 -34.65 -13.70
CA ILE A 427 -35.14 -34.20 -12.46
C ILE A 427 -36.20 -35.23 -12.03
N GLU A 428 -36.11 -35.72 -10.79
CA GLU A 428 -37.13 -36.55 -10.13
C GLU A 428 -37.36 -36.05 -8.70
N ASP A 429 -38.62 -35.79 -8.32
CA ASP A 429 -39.01 -35.37 -6.97
C ASP A 429 -38.15 -34.22 -6.38
N ASN A 430 -37.88 -33.19 -7.20
CA ASN A 430 -37.05 -32.03 -6.85
C ASN A 430 -35.57 -32.39 -6.55
N GLN A 431 -35.07 -33.49 -7.11
CA GLN A 431 -33.69 -33.96 -7.05
C GLN A 431 -33.18 -34.23 -8.46
N VAL A 432 -31.87 -34.23 -8.67
CA VAL A 432 -31.28 -34.61 -9.96
C VAL A 432 -30.67 -35.99 -9.86
N ILE A 433 -31.10 -36.90 -10.72
CA ILE A 433 -30.60 -38.28 -10.80
C ILE A 433 -29.57 -38.33 -11.92
N VAL A 434 -28.31 -38.68 -11.60
CA VAL A 434 -27.19 -38.68 -12.54
C VAL A 434 -26.58 -40.08 -12.66
N TRP A 435 -26.29 -40.54 -13.89
CA TRP A 435 -25.67 -41.86 -14.11
C TRP A 435 -24.89 -41.95 -15.42
N HIS A 436 -23.99 -42.92 -15.50
CA HIS A 436 -23.34 -43.33 -16.74
C HIS A 436 -23.23 -44.86 -16.79
N ASP A 437 -23.62 -45.49 -17.90
CA ASP A 437 -23.71 -46.96 -17.99
C ASP A 437 -22.35 -47.66 -17.78
N ASP A 438 -21.24 -46.98 -18.14
CA ASP A 438 -19.88 -47.51 -17.97
C ASP A 438 -19.20 -47.10 -16.65
N ILE A 439 -19.83 -46.28 -15.80
CA ILE A 439 -19.27 -45.83 -14.51
C ILE A 439 -20.26 -46.17 -13.37
N PRO A 440 -20.35 -47.44 -12.95
CA PRO A 440 -21.26 -47.86 -11.88
C PRO A 440 -20.80 -47.44 -10.47
N GLU A 441 -19.51 -47.11 -10.32
CA GLU A 441 -18.88 -46.68 -9.07
C GLU A 441 -18.18 -45.32 -9.30
N PRO A 442 -18.93 -44.22 -9.51
CA PRO A 442 -18.34 -42.91 -9.69
C PRO A 442 -17.74 -42.41 -8.38
N GLU A 443 -16.57 -41.79 -8.45
CA GLU A 443 -15.87 -41.18 -7.31
C GLU A 443 -16.00 -39.66 -7.29
N THR A 444 -16.13 -39.03 -8.47
CA THR A 444 -16.29 -37.57 -8.58
C THR A 444 -17.42 -37.22 -9.54
N ILE A 445 -18.17 -36.17 -9.19
CA ILE A 445 -19.26 -35.62 -10.00
C ILE A 445 -19.08 -34.11 -10.20
N ARG A 446 -19.41 -33.65 -11.40
CA ARG A 446 -19.35 -32.24 -11.81
C ARG A 446 -20.68 -31.80 -12.42
N TYR A 447 -21.07 -30.55 -12.17
CA TYR A 447 -22.12 -29.85 -12.89
C TYR A 447 -21.56 -28.53 -13.44
N ALA A 448 -21.75 -28.30 -14.75
CA ALA A 448 -21.36 -27.07 -15.45
C ALA A 448 -19.88 -26.65 -15.21
N TRP A 449 -18.99 -27.63 -15.00
CA TRP A 449 -17.59 -27.43 -14.60
C TRP A 449 -16.65 -27.34 -15.80
N GLU A 450 -16.89 -26.37 -16.67
CA GLU A 450 -16.08 -26.12 -17.87
C GLU A 450 -15.96 -24.60 -18.09
N TYR A 451 -15.01 -24.17 -18.93
CA TYR A 451 -14.99 -22.81 -19.49
C TYR A 451 -16.37 -22.45 -20.07
N ASN A 452 -16.83 -23.29 -21.00
CA ASN A 452 -18.19 -23.23 -21.53
C ASN A 452 -18.82 -24.63 -21.54
N PRO A 453 -19.72 -24.95 -20.60
CA PRO A 453 -20.38 -26.26 -20.52
C PRO A 453 -21.41 -26.50 -21.64
N GLY A 454 -21.60 -25.55 -22.56
CA GLY A 454 -22.59 -25.64 -23.63
C GLY A 454 -23.98 -25.26 -23.13
N ASP A 455 -24.97 -26.10 -23.48
CA ASP A 455 -26.38 -25.83 -23.16
C ASP A 455 -26.70 -26.20 -21.70
N VAL A 456 -26.65 -25.22 -20.81
CA VAL A 456 -27.04 -25.37 -19.40
C VAL A 456 -28.52 -25.07 -19.20
N ASN A 457 -29.27 -26.08 -18.77
CA ASN A 457 -30.72 -26.01 -18.72
C ASN A 457 -31.33 -26.19 -17.32
N LEU A 458 -30.55 -26.29 -16.23
CA LEU A 458 -31.08 -26.53 -14.87
C LEU A 458 -31.32 -25.21 -14.11
N TYR A 459 -32.57 -24.99 -13.70
CA TYR A 459 -33.02 -23.78 -13.00
C TYR A 459 -33.93 -24.14 -11.83
N ASN A 460 -34.22 -23.17 -10.95
CA ASN A 460 -35.47 -23.22 -10.19
C ASN A 460 -36.64 -22.66 -11.01
N THR A 461 -37.86 -22.88 -10.51
CA THR A 461 -39.10 -22.43 -11.13
C THR A 461 -39.18 -20.91 -11.26
N GLU A 462 -38.47 -20.18 -10.40
CA GLU A 462 -38.34 -18.73 -10.41
C GLU A 462 -37.36 -18.21 -11.49
N GLY A 463 -36.70 -19.10 -12.24
CA GLY A 463 -35.86 -18.75 -13.39
C GLY A 463 -34.40 -18.43 -13.05
N LEU A 464 -33.92 -18.83 -11.87
CA LEU A 464 -32.52 -18.71 -11.49
C LEU A 464 -31.73 -19.98 -11.85
N PRO A 465 -30.61 -19.87 -12.58
CA PRO A 465 -29.81 -21.03 -13.00
C PRO A 465 -29.11 -21.66 -11.81
N ALA A 466 -28.93 -22.98 -11.83
CA ALA A 466 -28.17 -23.70 -10.82
C ALA A 466 -26.67 -23.32 -10.86
N ALA A 467 -26.04 -23.21 -9.70
CA ALA A 467 -24.63 -22.91 -9.58
C ALA A 467 -23.74 -24.11 -10.00
N PRO A 468 -22.65 -23.89 -10.76
CA PRO A 468 -21.65 -24.92 -11.03
C PRO A 468 -21.02 -25.50 -9.76
N PHE A 469 -20.64 -26.78 -9.79
CA PHE A 469 -19.90 -27.42 -8.69
C PHE A 469 -19.10 -28.65 -9.13
N GLN A 470 -18.12 -29.01 -8.32
CA GLN A 470 -17.42 -30.30 -8.34
C GLN A 470 -17.39 -30.84 -6.90
N THR A 471 -17.64 -32.14 -6.74
CA THR A 471 -17.59 -32.79 -5.42
C THR A 471 -17.31 -34.28 -5.54
N ALA A 472 -16.80 -34.88 -4.47
CA ALA A 472 -16.71 -36.33 -4.36
C ALA A 472 -18.11 -36.95 -4.30
N VAL A 473 -18.29 -38.09 -4.95
CA VAL A 473 -19.51 -38.87 -4.83
C VAL A 473 -19.50 -39.58 -3.50
N ASN A 474 -20.55 -39.38 -2.70
CA ASN A 474 -20.69 -40.10 -1.46
C ASN A 474 -21.15 -41.55 -1.75
N PRO A 475 -20.36 -42.58 -1.38
CA PRO A 475 -20.66 -43.98 -1.68
C PRO A 475 -21.80 -44.58 -0.84
N GLY A 476 -22.38 -43.86 0.12
CA GLY A 476 -23.41 -44.41 1.00
C GLY A 476 -23.69 -43.58 2.26
N PHE A 477 -23.84 -44.24 3.40
CA PHE A 477 -23.95 -43.56 4.69
C PHE A 477 -22.55 -43.26 5.23
N SER A 478 -22.27 -41.98 5.47
CA SER A 478 -21.05 -41.53 6.15
C SER A 478 -21.19 -40.09 6.63
N ILE A 479 -20.32 -39.70 7.57
CA ILE A 479 -19.99 -38.30 7.83
C ILE A 479 -19.01 -37.87 6.74
N GLY A 480 -19.44 -36.91 5.92
CA GLY A 480 -18.68 -36.35 4.82
C GLY A 480 -17.63 -35.33 5.23
N SER A 481 -17.99 -34.47 6.18
CA SER A 481 -17.09 -33.52 6.80
C SER A 481 -17.56 -33.19 8.21
N PHE A 482 -16.61 -32.90 9.09
CA PHE A 482 -16.85 -32.26 10.37
C PHE A 482 -15.57 -31.49 10.74
N GLU A 483 -15.65 -30.17 10.69
CA GLU A 483 -14.50 -29.27 10.76
C GLU A 483 -14.78 -28.08 11.67
N SER A 484 -13.74 -27.38 12.11
CA SER A 484 -13.83 -26.08 12.81
C SER A 484 -13.12 -25.01 11.98
N ALA A 485 -13.72 -23.83 11.84
CA ALA A 485 -13.12 -22.69 11.15
C ALA A 485 -11.77 -22.26 11.76
N ARG A 486 -11.63 -22.43 13.08
CA ARG A 486 -10.37 -22.28 13.81
C ARG A 486 -10.15 -23.51 14.70
N SER A 487 -9.02 -24.18 14.53
CA SER A 487 -8.62 -25.31 15.39
C SER A 487 -8.15 -24.86 16.77
N ALA A 488 -7.71 -23.60 16.91
CA ALA A 488 -7.33 -22.96 18.15
C ALA A 488 -7.97 -21.57 18.28
N ILE A 489 -8.47 -21.23 19.47
CA ILE A 489 -9.09 -19.93 19.79
C ILE A 489 -8.65 -19.46 21.18
N GLU A 490 -8.72 -18.16 21.46
CA GLU A 490 -8.53 -17.66 22.83
C GLU A 490 -9.78 -17.89 23.70
N VAL A 491 -9.64 -17.99 25.03
CA VAL A 491 -10.80 -18.02 25.95
C VAL A 491 -11.70 -16.81 25.69
N GLY A 492 -12.98 -17.06 25.40
CA GLY A 492 -13.97 -16.01 25.11
C GLY A 492 -14.12 -15.69 23.62
N GLN A 493 -13.21 -16.16 22.76
CA GLN A 493 -13.42 -16.17 21.33
C GLN A 493 -14.36 -17.31 20.91
N SER A 494 -14.87 -17.22 19.69
CA SER A 494 -15.77 -18.21 19.10
C SER A 494 -15.15 -18.80 17.84
N THR A 495 -15.49 -20.04 17.53
CA THR A 495 -15.23 -20.66 16.23
C THR A 495 -16.51 -21.28 15.70
N THR A 496 -16.58 -21.49 14.38
CA THR A 496 -17.74 -22.13 13.75
C THR A 496 -17.38 -23.57 13.40
N LEU A 497 -18.12 -24.52 13.98
CA LEU A 497 -18.11 -25.91 13.53
C LEU A 497 -18.97 -26.01 12.27
N SER A 498 -18.55 -26.83 11.31
CA SER A 498 -19.30 -27.10 10.08
C SER A 498 -19.28 -28.59 9.78
N TRP A 499 -20.40 -29.15 9.33
CA TRP A 499 -20.50 -30.56 9.00
C TRP A 499 -21.39 -30.83 7.79
N GLN A 500 -21.10 -31.98 7.17
CA GLN A 500 -21.94 -32.60 6.16
C GLN A 500 -22.01 -34.09 6.43
N VAL A 501 -23.21 -34.65 6.44
CA VAL A 501 -23.50 -36.06 6.71
C VAL A 501 -24.46 -36.59 5.67
N PHE A 502 -24.19 -37.78 5.16
CA PHE A 502 -24.91 -38.38 4.05
C PHE A 502 -25.69 -39.63 4.49
N ASN A 503 -26.90 -39.80 3.94
CA ASN A 503 -27.78 -40.95 4.14
C ASN A 503 -28.05 -41.36 5.60
N ALA A 504 -28.07 -40.41 6.54
CA ALA A 504 -28.41 -40.65 7.94
C ALA A 504 -29.94 -40.61 8.21
N ALA A 505 -30.41 -41.48 9.12
CA ALA A 505 -31.72 -41.41 9.76
C ALA A 505 -31.74 -40.35 10.88
N SER A 506 -30.63 -40.21 11.60
CA SER A 506 -30.48 -39.23 12.68
C SER A 506 -29.02 -38.81 12.79
N ILE A 507 -28.82 -37.55 13.19
CA ILE A 507 -27.49 -36.97 13.39
C ILE A 507 -27.53 -36.20 14.70
N THR A 508 -26.50 -36.37 15.52
CA THR A 508 -26.37 -35.63 16.76
C THR A 508 -24.99 -35.00 16.89
N LEU A 509 -24.95 -33.73 17.26
CA LEU A 509 -23.76 -33.04 17.74
C LEU A 509 -23.81 -33.00 19.27
N ASP A 510 -22.88 -33.66 19.94
CA ASP A 510 -22.86 -33.84 21.40
C ASP A 510 -24.21 -34.32 21.98
N GLY A 511 -24.90 -35.19 21.22
CA GLY A 511 -26.21 -35.74 21.58
C GLY A 511 -27.42 -34.85 21.26
N ALA A 512 -27.23 -33.60 20.83
CA ALA A 512 -28.31 -32.75 20.33
C ALA A 512 -28.57 -33.03 18.84
N SER A 513 -29.84 -33.18 18.46
CA SER A 513 -30.20 -33.44 17.05
C SER A 513 -29.81 -32.25 16.17
N VAL A 514 -29.14 -32.54 15.06
CA VAL A 514 -28.72 -31.55 14.06
C VAL A 514 -29.07 -31.99 12.65
N ASP A 515 -29.08 -31.04 11.71
CA ASP A 515 -29.37 -31.30 10.30
C ASP A 515 -28.19 -31.96 9.58
N SER A 516 -28.46 -32.53 8.38
CA SER A 516 -27.46 -33.23 7.56
C SER A 516 -26.38 -32.34 6.97
N VAL A 517 -26.64 -31.05 6.86
CA VAL A 517 -25.64 -30.03 6.61
C VAL A 517 -25.92 -28.94 7.62
N GLY A 518 -24.90 -28.50 8.34
CA GLY A 518 -25.09 -27.48 9.34
C GLY A 518 -23.78 -26.86 9.76
N SER A 519 -23.90 -25.70 10.36
CA SER A 519 -22.82 -25.07 11.09
C SER A 519 -23.33 -24.59 12.44
N GLN A 520 -22.44 -24.54 13.42
CA GLN A 520 -22.74 -24.04 14.75
C GLN A 520 -21.54 -23.26 15.28
N THR A 521 -21.76 -21.98 15.58
CA THR A 521 -20.80 -21.19 16.33
C THR A 521 -20.76 -21.67 17.77
N VAL A 522 -19.55 -21.94 18.25
CA VAL A 522 -19.26 -22.39 19.60
C VAL A 522 -18.24 -21.44 20.22
N THR A 523 -18.41 -21.17 21.52
CA THR A 523 -17.52 -20.31 22.31
C THR A 523 -17.00 -21.13 23.50
N PRO A 524 -16.24 -22.22 23.26
CA PRO A 524 -15.76 -23.04 24.36
C PRO A 524 -14.83 -22.22 25.26
N THR A 525 -14.99 -22.37 26.58
CA THR A 525 -14.11 -21.71 27.57
C THR A 525 -12.91 -22.57 27.98
N GLN A 526 -12.78 -23.77 27.40
CA GLN A 526 -11.73 -24.75 27.63
C GLN A 526 -11.61 -25.64 26.40
N THR A 527 -10.43 -26.22 26.12
CA THR A 527 -10.24 -27.14 24.99
C THR A 527 -11.33 -28.20 24.99
N THR A 528 -12.13 -28.21 23.92
CA THR A 528 -13.37 -29.00 23.84
C THR A 528 -13.35 -29.82 22.56
N THR A 529 -13.54 -31.13 22.71
CA THR A 529 -13.79 -32.03 21.59
C THR A 529 -15.30 -32.16 21.41
N TYR A 530 -15.77 -31.75 20.24
CA TYR A 530 -17.14 -31.94 19.79
C TYR A 530 -17.25 -33.27 19.05
N GLU A 531 -18.35 -33.97 19.24
CA GLU A 531 -18.62 -35.28 18.64
C GLU A 531 -19.87 -35.23 17.77
N LEU A 532 -19.70 -35.57 16.50
CA LEU A 532 -20.80 -35.73 15.56
C LEU A 532 -21.04 -37.21 15.33
N ILE A 533 -22.25 -37.69 15.64
CA ILE A 533 -22.67 -39.07 15.42
C ILE A 533 -23.78 -39.09 14.39
N ALA A 534 -23.61 -39.89 13.36
CA ALA A 534 -24.64 -40.20 12.39
C ALA A 534 -25.13 -41.65 12.60
N VAL A 535 -26.40 -41.92 12.28
CA VAL A 535 -26.98 -43.27 12.22
C VAL A 535 -27.57 -43.48 10.84
N SER A 536 -27.30 -44.62 10.19
CA SER A 536 -27.72 -44.88 8.82
C SER A 536 -29.23 -44.98 8.66
N ARG A 537 -29.73 -44.46 7.54
CA ARG A 537 -31.13 -44.51 7.15
C ARG A 537 -31.58 -45.89 6.65
N SER A 538 -30.66 -46.65 6.05
CA SER A 538 -30.93 -47.98 5.49
C SER A 538 -30.71 -49.10 6.51
N ASP A 539 -29.81 -48.89 7.48
CA ASP A 539 -29.53 -49.83 8.57
C ASP A 539 -29.24 -49.08 9.88
N VAL A 540 -30.22 -49.01 10.77
CA VAL A 540 -30.09 -48.29 12.05
C VAL A 540 -29.05 -48.86 13.00
N SER A 541 -28.45 -50.02 12.70
CA SER A 541 -27.31 -50.57 13.45
C SER A 541 -25.96 -50.00 13.01
N LEU A 542 -25.93 -49.31 11.88
CA LEU A 542 -24.72 -48.76 11.28
C LEU A 542 -24.61 -47.27 11.64
N THR A 543 -23.53 -46.90 12.33
CA THR A 543 -23.27 -45.55 12.82
C THR A 543 -21.90 -45.06 12.36
N ASP A 544 -21.78 -43.76 12.09
CA ASP A 544 -20.52 -43.11 11.76
C ASP A 544 -20.27 -42.00 12.79
N THR A 545 -19.01 -41.75 13.15
CA THR A 545 -18.66 -40.81 14.22
C THR A 545 -17.41 -40.04 13.85
N ALA A 546 -17.53 -38.71 13.87
CA ALA A 546 -16.43 -37.78 13.66
C ALA A 546 -16.24 -36.90 14.91
N ARG A 547 -15.02 -36.43 15.13
CA ARG A 547 -14.70 -35.55 16.25
C ARG A 547 -13.83 -34.39 15.77
N VAL A 548 -14.12 -33.20 16.29
CA VAL A 548 -13.33 -31.99 16.09
C VAL A 548 -12.94 -31.47 17.45
N THR A 549 -11.65 -31.24 17.66
CA THR A 549 -11.15 -30.60 18.88
C THR A 549 -10.88 -29.15 18.58
N VAL A 550 -11.55 -28.25 19.32
CA VAL A 550 -11.21 -26.84 19.36
C VAL A 550 -10.32 -26.64 20.58
N GLU A 551 -9.06 -26.34 20.32
CA GLU A 551 -8.12 -25.93 21.36
C GLU A 551 -8.51 -24.53 21.83
N VAL A 552 -8.71 -24.37 23.13
CA VAL A 552 -8.89 -23.06 23.73
C VAL A 552 -7.58 -22.73 24.39
N LEU A 553 -6.81 -21.91 23.71
CA LEU A 553 -5.59 -21.35 24.22
C LEU A 553 -5.99 -20.35 25.30
N SER A 554 -5.52 -20.58 26.51
CA SER A 554 -5.54 -19.53 27.50
C SER A 554 -4.67 -18.38 26.98
N PRO A 555 -5.11 -17.10 27.07
CA PRO A 555 -4.34 -15.95 26.56
C PRO A 555 -2.87 -15.95 27.00
N GLU A 556 -2.57 -16.46 28.19
CA GLU A 556 -1.22 -16.63 28.75
C GLU A 556 -0.33 -17.68 28.03
N ASN A 557 -0.88 -18.43 27.07
CA ASN A 557 -0.18 -19.44 26.27
C ASN A 557 -0.11 -19.08 24.78
N ILE A 558 -0.55 -17.88 24.40
CA ILE A 558 -0.48 -17.39 23.03
C ILE A 558 0.79 -16.57 22.87
N ASN A 559 1.60 -16.95 21.87
CA ASN A 559 2.78 -16.18 21.52
C ASN A 559 2.37 -14.88 20.82
N ARG A 560 2.46 -13.76 21.53
CA ARG A 560 2.07 -12.42 21.10
C ARG A 560 3.07 -11.77 20.15
N THR A 561 4.27 -12.36 20.01
CA THR A 561 5.29 -11.89 19.05
C THR A 561 5.17 -12.57 17.69
N TYR A 562 4.47 -13.70 17.57
CA TYR A 562 4.41 -14.48 16.32
C TYR A 562 3.93 -13.63 15.13
N GLY A 563 4.78 -13.56 14.10
CA GLY A 563 4.53 -12.81 12.86
C GLY A 563 4.48 -11.29 13.04
N LYS A 564 4.96 -10.75 14.17
CA LYS A 564 4.98 -9.31 14.44
C LYS A 564 6.23 -8.64 13.89
N LEU A 565 6.15 -7.32 13.68
CA LEU A 565 7.30 -6.53 13.24
C LEU A 565 8.41 -6.57 14.31
N ALA A 566 9.55 -7.12 13.93
CA ALA A 566 10.76 -7.18 14.75
C ALA A 566 11.86 -6.30 14.15
N THR A 567 12.55 -5.55 14.99
CA THR A 567 13.71 -4.70 14.62
C THR A 567 14.85 -4.99 15.57
N ALA A 568 16.10 -4.80 15.13
CA ALA A 568 17.27 -5.03 15.97
C ALA A 568 18.34 -3.95 15.75
N SER A 569 19.25 -3.82 16.71
CA SER A 569 20.43 -2.94 16.61
C SER A 569 21.33 -3.27 15.42
N SER A 570 21.46 -4.55 15.12
CA SER A 570 22.24 -5.06 13.99
C SER A 570 21.80 -6.48 13.62
N HIS A 571 22.34 -6.98 12.52
CA HIS A 571 22.27 -8.39 12.17
C HIS A 571 23.54 -8.86 11.47
N GLU A 572 23.82 -10.15 11.57
CA GLU A 572 24.95 -10.79 10.91
C GLU A 572 24.74 -10.85 9.39
N THR A 573 25.69 -10.29 8.62
CA THR A 573 25.64 -10.24 7.14
C THR A 573 26.75 -11.05 6.48
N CYS A 574 27.82 -11.37 7.20
CA CYS A 574 28.96 -12.08 6.65
C CYS A 574 28.78 -13.60 6.79
N CYS A 575 28.91 -14.34 5.67
CA CYS A 575 28.88 -15.81 5.57
C CYS A 575 27.52 -16.50 5.40
N GLY A 576 26.59 -15.96 4.61
CA GLY A 576 25.37 -16.69 4.23
C GLY A 576 24.23 -15.78 3.82
N ASP A 577 23.01 -16.30 3.92
CA ASP A 577 21.78 -15.51 3.93
C ASP A 577 21.73 -14.68 5.24
N PRO A 578 21.19 -13.44 5.21
CA PRO A 578 21.17 -12.56 6.39
C PRO A 578 20.32 -13.15 7.51
N LEU A 579 20.76 -13.01 8.77
CA LEU A 579 20.07 -13.55 9.96
C LEU A 579 19.22 -12.47 10.63
N LEU A 580 18.09 -12.18 10.00
CA LEU A 580 17.23 -11.02 10.27
C LEU A 580 16.37 -11.17 11.54
N PRO A 581 15.92 -10.07 12.17
CA PRO A 581 15.13 -10.09 13.42
C PRO A 581 13.79 -10.82 13.31
N GLU A 582 13.14 -10.83 12.15
CA GLU A 582 11.87 -11.55 11.91
C GLU A 582 11.98 -13.06 12.13
N PHE A 583 13.19 -13.63 11.98
CA PHE A 583 13.44 -15.04 12.23
C PHE A 583 13.47 -15.41 13.71
N ALA A 584 13.36 -14.44 14.63
CA ALA A 584 13.18 -14.71 16.05
C ALA A 584 11.70 -14.66 16.48
N VAL A 585 10.77 -14.46 15.55
CA VAL A 585 9.33 -14.31 15.83
C VAL A 585 8.47 -15.10 14.83
N ASP A 586 9.04 -16.09 14.15
CA ASP A 586 8.39 -16.91 13.13
C ASP A 586 7.99 -18.32 13.64
N GLU A 587 8.24 -18.61 14.91
CA GLU A 587 8.07 -19.93 15.55
C GLU A 587 8.84 -21.09 14.88
N ASP A 588 9.79 -20.81 14.00
CA ASP A 588 10.64 -21.80 13.35
C ASP A 588 12.00 -21.90 14.05
N MET A 589 12.19 -22.93 14.87
CA MET A 589 13.46 -23.14 15.58
C MET A 589 14.65 -23.51 14.66
N SER A 590 14.46 -23.51 13.34
CA SER A 590 15.53 -23.69 12.34
C SER A 590 16.07 -22.37 11.76
N THR A 591 15.33 -21.28 11.91
CA THR A 591 15.73 -19.90 11.58
C THR A 591 16.09 -19.16 12.87
N ARG A 592 16.81 -18.03 12.76
CA ARG A 592 17.21 -17.24 13.92
C ARG A 592 17.61 -15.83 13.54
N TRP A 593 17.45 -14.91 14.48
CA TRP A 593 18.19 -13.65 14.49
C TRP A 593 19.60 -13.86 15.05
N SER A 594 20.58 -13.15 14.51
CA SER A 594 21.93 -13.06 15.05
C SER A 594 22.42 -11.63 14.89
N SER A 595 22.86 -10.98 15.97
CA SER A 595 23.48 -9.66 15.91
C SER A 595 24.80 -9.72 15.15
N ALA A 596 25.28 -8.55 14.71
CA ALA A 596 26.67 -8.40 14.28
C ALA A 596 27.63 -8.83 15.41
N TRP A 597 28.88 -9.14 15.03
CA TRP A 597 29.87 -9.69 15.95
C TRP A 597 31.30 -9.37 15.54
N SER A 598 32.19 -9.21 16.53
CA SER A 598 33.63 -9.04 16.34
C SER A 598 34.43 -10.11 17.12
N ASP A 599 35.34 -10.80 16.43
CA ASP A 599 36.25 -11.82 17.00
C ASP A 599 37.27 -11.27 18.02
N GLY A 600 37.30 -9.96 18.23
CA GLY A 600 38.21 -9.29 19.16
C GLY A 600 39.70 -9.42 18.79
N THR A 601 40.05 -9.92 17.60
CA THR A 601 41.43 -10.08 17.12
C THR A 601 41.75 -9.16 15.95
N GLY A 602 41.95 -7.90 16.29
CA GLY A 602 42.39 -6.88 15.34
C GLY A 602 41.18 -6.20 14.72
N ASP A 603 40.69 -5.20 15.45
CA ASP A 603 39.65 -4.25 15.03
C ASP A 603 39.95 -3.76 13.61
N ASN A 604 39.36 -4.43 12.64
CA ASN A 604 39.34 -4.01 11.26
C ASN A 604 37.92 -3.48 11.03
N PRO A 605 37.72 -2.15 11.06
CA PRO A 605 36.41 -1.56 10.78
C PRO A 605 35.88 -1.85 9.37
N ALA A 606 36.67 -2.52 8.52
CA ALA A 606 36.26 -3.02 7.21
C ALA A 606 35.75 -4.47 7.22
N GLU A 607 35.68 -5.13 8.38
CA GLU A 607 34.96 -6.41 8.53
C GLU A 607 33.45 -6.15 8.44
N PRO A 608 32.67 -6.92 7.65
CA PRO A 608 31.25 -6.66 7.42
C PRO A 608 30.38 -6.74 8.69
N ASN A 609 30.86 -7.44 9.72
CA ASN A 609 30.15 -7.65 10.98
C ASN A 609 30.69 -6.79 12.14
N TYR A 610 31.55 -5.80 11.87
CA TYR A 610 32.12 -4.97 12.94
C TYR A 610 31.15 -3.89 13.42
N ASP A 611 30.61 -4.06 14.63
CA ASP A 611 29.73 -3.09 15.32
C ASP A 611 30.48 -2.13 16.26
N GLY A 612 31.71 -2.47 16.70
CA GLY A 612 32.51 -1.70 17.64
C GLY A 612 32.07 -1.76 19.12
N THR A 613 30.86 -2.26 19.40
CA THR A 613 30.26 -2.39 20.74
C THR A 613 29.39 -3.65 20.84
N PRO A 614 29.95 -4.86 20.68
CA PRO A 614 29.18 -6.11 20.49
C PRO A 614 28.38 -6.55 21.72
N ASP A 615 28.54 -5.84 22.84
CA ASP A 615 27.83 -6.08 24.10
C ASP A 615 26.53 -5.27 24.20
N ASP A 616 26.34 -4.21 23.38
CA ASP A 616 25.20 -3.28 23.41
C ASP A 616 24.21 -3.53 22.26
N GLU A 617 23.89 -4.79 22.01
CA GLU A 617 22.97 -5.22 20.95
C GLU A 617 21.57 -5.50 21.52
N TRP A 618 20.53 -5.24 20.74
CA TRP A 618 19.13 -5.44 21.15
C TRP A 618 18.24 -5.93 20.01
N ILE A 619 17.15 -6.61 20.37
CA ILE A 619 16.02 -6.93 19.48
C ILE A 619 14.72 -6.45 20.12
N THR A 620 13.89 -5.79 19.32
CA THR A 620 12.60 -5.21 19.69
C THR A 620 11.48 -5.80 18.84
N VAL A 621 10.32 -6.07 19.44
CA VAL A 621 9.10 -6.53 18.75
C VAL A 621 7.95 -5.56 19.05
N ASP A 622 7.26 -5.07 18.01
CA ASP A 622 5.99 -4.32 18.14
C ASP A 622 4.82 -5.31 18.25
N LEU A 623 4.19 -5.38 19.42
CA LEU A 623 3.06 -6.29 19.68
C LEU A 623 1.74 -5.76 19.08
N GLU A 624 1.76 -4.61 18.37
CA GLU A 624 0.65 -3.85 17.77
C GLU A 624 -0.37 -3.26 18.77
N ASN A 625 -0.54 -3.91 19.91
CA ASN A 625 -1.39 -3.48 21.01
C ASN A 625 -0.58 -3.47 22.31
N ALA A 626 -0.98 -2.66 23.28
CA ALA A 626 -0.48 -2.82 24.64
C ALA A 626 -0.91 -4.19 25.18
N ILE A 627 0.04 -5.00 25.64
CA ILE A 627 -0.19 -6.34 26.21
C ILE A 627 0.21 -6.31 27.69
N ASP A 628 -0.65 -6.84 28.55
CA ASP A 628 -0.33 -7.19 29.93
C ASP A 628 0.48 -8.50 29.92
N LEU A 629 1.80 -8.37 29.81
CA LEU A 629 2.74 -9.48 29.67
C LEU A 629 2.89 -10.23 30.99
N GLU A 630 2.61 -11.53 30.96
CA GLU A 630 2.78 -12.43 32.10
C GLU A 630 4.10 -13.19 32.02
N ARG A 631 4.61 -13.40 30.80
CA ARG A 631 5.77 -14.26 30.56
C ARG A 631 6.47 -13.95 29.25
N VAL A 632 7.78 -14.06 29.23
CA VAL A 632 8.63 -13.97 28.04
C VAL A 632 9.55 -15.19 28.00
N ILE A 633 9.71 -15.80 26.84
CA ILE A 633 10.69 -16.86 26.60
C ILE A 633 11.74 -16.35 25.62
N LEU A 634 13.01 -16.50 25.97
CA LEU A 634 14.12 -16.36 25.04
C LEU A 634 14.69 -17.75 24.75
N ARG A 635 14.83 -18.10 23.47
CA ARG A 635 15.53 -19.33 23.04
C ARG A 635 16.80 -18.96 22.31
N TRP A 636 17.90 -19.08 23.01
CA TRP A 636 19.22 -18.76 22.53
C TRP A 636 19.80 -19.85 21.63
N GLU A 637 20.67 -19.40 20.73
CA GLU A 637 21.66 -20.25 20.10
C GLU A 637 22.85 -20.54 21.05
N ALA A 638 23.94 -21.11 20.53
CA ALA A 638 25.19 -21.25 21.27
C ALA A 638 25.82 -19.88 21.60
N ALA A 639 25.57 -18.85 20.79
CA ALA A 639 25.86 -17.46 21.10
C ALA A 639 24.68 -16.82 21.87
N TYR A 640 24.93 -16.39 23.12
CA TYR A 640 23.89 -15.90 24.04
C TYR A 640 24.37 -14.77 24.94
N GLY A 641 23.43 -14.07 25.58
CA GLY A 641 23.72 -13.06 26.60
C GLY A 641 24.00 -13.66 27.96
N SER A 642 25.19 -13.43 28.51
CA SER A 642 25.50 -13.72 29.92
C SER A 642 24.90 -12.69 30.88
N SER A 643 24.57 -11.50 30.37
CA SER A 643 23.87 -10.43 31.05
C SER A 643 22.99 -9.69 30.03
N TYR A 644 21.71 -9.50 30.34
CA TYR A 644 20.74 -8.79 29.49
C TYR A 644 19.55 -8.28 30.31
N ASP A 645 18.78 -7.35 29.74
CA ASP A 645 17.51 -6.85 30.28
C ASP A 645 16.35 -7.23 29.38
N ILE A 646 15.18 -7.48 29.97
CA ILE A 646 13.90 -7.40 29.27
C ILE A 646 13.27 -6.06 29.60
N GLN A 647 12.86 -5.36 28.55
CA GLN A 647 12.29 -4.03 28.63
C GLN A 647 10.97 -3.96 27.88
N VAL A 648 10.08 -3.09 28.37
CA VAL A 648 8.80 -2.80 27.70
C VAL A 648 8.65 -1.29 27.48
N SER A 649 7.91 -0.94 26.45
CA SER A 649 7.59 0.45 26.12
C SER A 649 6.18 0.58 25.53
N TYR A 650 5.56 1.75 25.69
CA TYR A 650 4.31 2.08 24.97
C TYR A 650 4.57 2.75 23.61
N ASP A 651 5.74 3.37 23.44
CA ASP A 651 6.04 4.30 22.34
C ASP A 651 7.33 3.93 21.56
N GLY A 652 8.09 2.93 22.01
CA GLY A 652 9.36 2.50 21.42
C GLY A 652 10.56 3.36 21.81
N PHE A 653 10.37 4.40 22.62
CA PHE A 653 11.40 5.36 23.04
C PHE A 653 11.68 5.32 24.55
N LEU A 654 10.64 5.35 25.39
CA LEU A 654 10.77 5.21 26.83
C LEU A 654 10.68 3.75 27.21
N TRP A 655 11.82 3.20 27.60
CA TRP A 655 11.97 1.81 27.97
C TRP A 655 12.00 1.65 29.48
N ASN A 656 11.17 0.74 29.99
CA ASN A 656 11.19 0.32 31.38
C ASN A 656 11.76 -1.09 31.47
N THR A 657 12.86 -1.28 32.21
CA THR A 657 13.38 -2.61 32.52
C THR A 657 12.42 -3.32 33.47
N VAL A 658 11.89 -4.45 33.02
CA VAL A 658 10.94 -5.30 33.75
C VAL A 658 11.59 -6.59 34.26
N TYR A 659 12.75 -6.97 33.72
CA TYR A 659 13.55 -8.10 34.19
C TYR A 659 15.04 -7.88 33.87
N GLU A 660 15.90 -8.41 34.74
CA GLU A 660 17.36 -8.32 34.63
C GLU A 660 17.95 -9.74 34.78
N GLU A 661 18.71 -10.20 33.78
CA GLU A 661 19.60 -11.35 33.89
C GLU A 661 21.05 -10.88 33.97
N ARG A 662 21.84 -11.46 34.86
CA ARG A 662 23.24 -11.07 35.12
C ARG A 662 24.20 -12.26 35.17
N ALA A 663 23.70 -13.48 35.01
CA ALA A 663 24.46 -14.71 35.00
C ALA A 663 23.81 -15.77 34.10
N GLY A 664 23.38 -15.36 32.89
CA GLY A 664 22.75 -16.23 31.90
C GLY A 664 23.64 -17.41 31.51
N ASP A 665 23.04 -18.56 31.22
CA ASP A 665 23.71 -19.80 30.83
C ASP A 665 23.35 -20.27 29.40
N GLY A 666 22.56 -19.47 28.67
CA GLY A 666 22.10 -19.74 27.32
C GLY A 666 20.96 -20.77 27.28
N GLY A 667 20.68 -21.33 26.12
CA GLY A 667 19.56 -22.27 25.98
C GLY A 667 18.20 -21.56 26.06
N GLU A 668 17.30 -22.01 26.95
CA GLU A 668 15.96 -21.40 27.09
C GLU A 668 15.82 -20.68 28.43
N ASP A 669 15.56 -19.38 28.36
CA ASP A 669 15.17 -18.56 29.52
C ASP A 669 13.66 -18.38 29.51
N ASN A 670 12.98 -18.86 30.55
CA ASN A 670 11.53 -18.71 30.73
C ASN A 670 11.24 -17.73 31.86
N ILE A 671 11.05 -16.48 31.50
CA ILE A 671 10.92 -15.33 32.39
C ILE A 671 9.44 -15.15 32.70
N VAL A 672 9.03 -15.38 33.94
CA VAL A 672 7.65 -15.20 34.41
C VAL A 672 7.59 -14.00 35.35
N PHE A 673 6.69 -13.05 35.10
CA PHE A 673 6.52 -11.88 35.95
C PHE A 673 5.61 -12.20 37.14
N GLU A 674 5.94 -11.68 38.33
CA GLU A 674 5.10 -11.87 39.53
C GLU A 674 3.72 -11.21 39.39
N GLU A 675 3.68 -10.08 38.67
CA GLU A 675 2.47 -9.35 38.27
C GLU A 675 2.63 -8.97 36.78
N PRO A 676 1.55 -8.92 35.98
CA PRO A 676 1.65 -8.59 34.56
C PRO A 676 2.28 -7.21 34.34
N VAL A 677 3.18 -7.12 33.35
CA VAL A 677 3.84 -5.87 32.95
C VAL A 677 3.29 -5.40 31.61
N THR A 678 2.84 -4.16 31.54
CA THR A 678 2.14 -3.67 30.34
C THR A 678 3.09 -2.96 29.39
N GLY A 679 3.04 -3.29 28.10
CA GLY A 679 3.72 -2.56 27.04
C GLY A 679 3.26 -2.98 25.64
N ARG A 680 3.44 -2.10 24.66
CA ARG A 680 3.23 -2.39 23.23
C ARG A 680 4.51 -2.93 22.59
N TYR A 681 5.66 -2.40 22.96
CA TYR A 681 6.95 -2.87 22.48
C TYR A 681 7.63 -3.70 23.54
N LEU A 682 8.22 -4.83 23.12
CA LEU A 682 9.05 -5.70 23.94
C LEU A 682 10.49 -5.64 23.40
N ARG A 683 11.48 -5.47 24.27
CA ARG A 683 12.90 -5.49 23.89
C ARG A 683 13.71 -6.42 24.78
N MET A 684 14.58 -7.22 24.16
CA MET A 684 15.74 -7.81 24.82
C MET A 684 16.94 -6.88 24.56
N GLN A 685 17.54 -6.37 25.63
CA GLN A 685 18.71 -5.49 25.58
C GLN A 685 19.93 -6.24 26.13
N GLY A 686 20.91 -6.52 25.28
CA GLY A 686 22.18 -7.10 25.67
C GLY A 686 23.00 -6.19 26.57
N ILE A 687 23.76 -6.78 27.49
CA ILE A 687 24.71 -6.08 28.38
C ILE A 687 26.09 -6.73 28.34
N ASP A 688 26.17 -8.07 28.46
CA ASP A 688 27.43 -8.82 28.33
C ASP A 688 27.16 -10.13 27.59
N ARG A 689 27.84 -10.36 26.46
CA ARG A 689 27.77 -11.62 25.72
C ARG A 689 28.60 -12.72 26.38
N ALA A 690 28.18 -13.98 26.21
CA ALA A 690 28.86 -15.12 26.82
C ALA A 690 30.01 -15.70 25.96
N THR A 691 30.08 -15.34 24.68
CA THR A 691 31.05 -15.89 23.71
C THR A 691 31.78 -14.76 22.97
N GLU A 692 32.71 -15.09 22.08
CA GLU A 692 33.32 -14.07 21.19
C GLU A 692 32.39 -13.62 20.05
N PHE A 693 31.25 -14.30 19.88
CA PHE A 693 30.20 -13.96 18.92
C PHE A 693 29.16 -13.00 19.54
N GLY A 694 28.23 -12.50 18.74
CA GLY A 694 27.15 -11.62 19.16
C GLY A 694 26.05 -12.33 19.96
N TYR A 695 24.84 -11.79 19.92
CA TYR A 695 23.64 -12.40 20.49
C TYR A 695 22.88 -13.12 19.39
N SER A 696 22.40 -14.35 19.63
CA SER A 696 21.58 -15.05 18.64
C SER A 696 20.40 -15.77 19.28
N LEU A 697 19.21 -15.52 18.75
CA LEU A 697 17.94 -16.05 19.24
C LEU A 697 17.21 -16.79 18.12
N PHE A 698 16.89 -18.06 18.38
CA PHE A 698 15.90 -18.80 17.61
C PHE A 698 14.50 -18.25 17.86
N GLU A 699 14.23 -17.68 19.04
CA GLU A 699 12.90 -17.15 19.37
C GLU A 699 12.95 -16.11 20.51
N ILE A 700 12.15 -15.06 20.37
CA ILE A 700 11.67 -14.20 21.45
C ILE A 700 10.13 -14.29 21.48
N ALA A 701 9.59 -15.05 22.44
CA ALA A 701 8.16 -15.30 22.56
C ALA A 701 7.58 -14.56 23.77
N ALA A 702 6.51 -13.81 23.57
CA ALA A 702 5.85 -13.06 24.65
C ALA A 702 4.43 -13.57 24.88
N TYR A 703 3.98 -13.62 26.13
CA TYR A 703 2.69 -14.20 26.50
C TYR A 703 1.96 -13.27 27.47
N GLY A 704 0.66 -13.10 27.24
CA GLY A 704 -0.17 -12.19 28.04
C GLY A 704 -1.51 -11.88 27.40
N THR A 705 -2.28 -11.00 28.04
CA THR A 705 -3.59 -10.53 27.54
C THR A 705 -3.48 -9.15 26.94
N VAL A 706 -4.31 -8.83 25.95
CA VAL A 706 -4.45 -7.44 25.46
C VAL A 706 -4.85 -6.55 26.64
N SER A 707 -4.09 -5.49 26.84
CA SER A 707 -4.28 -4.57 27.96
C SER A 707 -5.49 -3.67 27.73
N SER A 708 -6.19 -3.36 28.82
CA SER A 708 -7.20 -2.29 28.83
C SER A 708 -6.59 -0.90 29.00
N VAL A 709 -5.29 -0.81 29.28
CA VAL A 709 -4.57 0.45 29.45
C VAL A 709 -4.41 1.13 28.09
N GLN A 710 -4.80 2.41 28.02
CA GLN A 710 -4.64 3.24 26.83
C GLN A 710 -3.66 4.37 27.17
N PRO A 711 -2.41 4.34 26.67
CA PRO A 711 -1.42 5.38 26.95
C PRO A 711 -1.81 6.72 26.30
N PRO A 712 -1.30 7.85 26.80
CA PRO A 712 -1.38 9.12 26.09
C PRO A 712 -0.57 9.11 24.78
N GLU A 713 -0.76 10.13 23.93
CA GLU A 713 0.04 10.39 22.73
C GLU A 713 0.77 11.73 22.85
N VAL A 714 1.94 11.87 22.22
CA VAL A 714 2.69 13.12 22.16
C VAL A 714 3.54 13.26 20.89
N SER A 715 3.55 14.46 20.31
CA SER A 715 4.42 14.85 19.19
C SER A 715 5.04 16.23 19.42
N ILE A 716 6.15 16.54 18.74
CA ILE A 716 6.85 17.83 18.86
C ILE A 716 7.17 18.46 17.51
N SER A 717 7.23 19.79 17.48
CA SER A 717 7.58 20.55 16.26
C SER A 717 8.17 21.94 16.58
N THR A 718 8.79 22.55 15.57
CA THR A 718 9.19 23.97 15.56
C THR A 718 8.42 24.72 14.48
N SER A 719 8.43 26.05 14.52
CA SER A 719 7.74 26.88 13.53
C SER A 719 8.55 27.14 12.24
N PHE A 720 9.75 26.59 12.12
CA PHE A 720 10.65 26.84 10.98
C PHE A 720 11.37 25.56 10.47
N GLY A 721 11.03 24.40 11.03
CA GLY A 721 11.67 23.13 10.74
C GLY A 721 12.95 22.93 11.53
N ASN A 722 13.85 22.10 11.03
CA ASN A 722 14.92 21.56 11.85
C ASN A 722 16.33 22.13 11.58
N PHE A 723 16.42 23.26 10.85
CA PHE A 723 17.68 23.97 10.62
C PHE A 723 17.69 25.37 11.25
N LEU A 724 18.73 25.65 12.05
CA LEU A 724 18.88 26.89 12.81
C LEU A 724 19.72 27.91 12.06
N ASN A 725 19.32 29.18 12.15
CA ASN A 725 20.06 30.27 11.53
C ASN A 725 21.40 30.56 12.24
N LYS A 726 22.35 31.13 11.50
CA LYS A 726 23.66 31.52 12.03
C LYS A 726 23.50 32.54 13.17
N ASN A 727 24.05 32.21 14.34
CA ASN A 727 23.96 32.96 15.60
C ASN A 727 22.61 32.88 16.34
N GLN A 728 21.72 31.94 16.01
CA GLN A 728 20.53 31.69 16.80
C GLN A 728 20.90 31.07 18.14
N THR A 729 20.48 31.70 19.25
CA THR A 729 20.84 31.27 20.62
C THR A 729 19.68 30.61 21.36
N THR A 730 18.44 30.76 20.89
CA THR A 730 17.25 30.10 21.43
C THR A 730 16.32 29.60 20.32
N VAL A 731 15.50 28.60 20.62
CA VAL A 731 14.48 28.02 19.74
C VAL A 731 13.22 27.71 20.54
N THR A 732 12.05 28.06 20.01
CA THR A 732 10.77 27.64 20.59
C THR A 732 10.35 26.30 20.02
N VAL A 733 10.05 25.34 20.89
CA VAL A 733 9.54 24.00 20.52
C VAL A 733 8.15 23.82 21.13
N ASN A 734 7.22 23.34 20.31
CA ASN A 734 5.84 23.07 20.71
C ASN A 734 5.63 21.55 20.80
N ALA A 735 4.75 21.13 21.71
CA ALA A 735 4.27 19.75 21.80
C ALA A 735 2.74 19.69 21.71
N THR A 736 2.25 18.67 21.02
CA THR A 736 0.83 18.29 21.04
C THR A 736 0.73 16.99 21.83
N ALA A 737 -0.06 16.99 22.91
CA ALA A 737 -0.27 15.81 23.75
C ALA A 737 -1.76 15.62 24.05
N GLY A 738 -2.22 14.37 24.05
CA GLY A 738 -3.63 14.04 24.27
C GLY A 738 -3.85 12.60 24.73
N SER A 739 -5.03 12.32 25.28
CA SER A 739 -5.50 10.97 25.63
C SER A 739 -7.03 10.97 25.64
N GLU A 740 -7.65 9.89 25.20
CA GLU A 740 -9.11 9.75 25.20
C GLU A 740 -9.68 9.36 26.58
N VAL A 741 -8.85 8.74 27.43
CA VAL A 741 -9.31 8.11 28.69
C VAL A 741 -8.77 8.80 29.94
N SER A 742 -7.77 9.67 29.80
CA SER A 742 -7.06 10.29 30.92
C SER A 742 -6.66 11.73 30.60
N GLU A 743 -6.53 12.57 31.62
CA GLU A 743 -6.07 13.95 31.44
C GLU A 743 -4.54 14.00 31.42
N ILE A 744 -3.94 14.78 30.51
CA ILE A 744 -2.50 15.03 30.50
C ILE A 744 -2.15 15.98 31.66
N THR A 745 -1.27 15.53 32.55
CA THR A 745 -0.85 16.30 33.74
C THR A 745 0.41 17.12 33.52
N THR A 746 1.37 16.59 32.76
CA THR A 746 2.61 17.30 32.41
C THR A 746 3.11 16.95 31.02
N VAL A 747 3.77 17.91 30.37
CA VAL A 747 4.67 17.68 29.24
C VAL A 747 6.05 18.24 29.58
N ALA A 748 7.05 17.37 29.62
CA ALA A 748 8.44 17.71 29.93
C ALA A 748 9.31 17.68 28.65
N PHE A 749 10.02 18.76 28.36
CA PHE A 749 10.92 18.89 27.22
C PHE A 749 12.35 18.60 27.64
N TYR A 750 13.07 17.83 26.82
CA TYR A 750 14.46 17.45 27.05
C TYR A 750 15.33 17.86 25.87
N VAL A 751 16.57 18.24 26.15
CA VAL A 751 17.60 18.62 25.17
C VAL A 751 18.79 17.70 25.37
N ASN A 752 19.11 16.89 24.36
CA ASN A 752 20.12 15.83 24.46
C ASN A 752 19.92 14.94 25.71
N GLY A 753 18.66 14.67 26.07
CA GLY A 753 18.28 13.89 27.25
C GLY A 753 18.32 14.66 28.58
N GLU A 754 18.79 15.91 28.62
CA GLU A 754 18.74 16.75 29.82
C GLU A 754 17.41 17.52 29.89
N LEU A 755 16.74 17.49 31.05
CA LEU A 755 15.47 18.19 31.26
C LEU A 755 15.65 19.70 31.07
N ALA A 756 14.93 20.28 30.13
CA ALA A 756 14.91 21.72 29.87
C ALA A 756 13.77 22.41 30.62
N GLU A 757 12.53 21.97 30.40
CA GLU A 757 11.34 22.61 30.97
C GLU A 757 10.21 21.59 31.18
N THR A 758 9.31 21.85 32.13
CA THR A 758 8.10 21.05 32.34
C THR A 758 6.88 21.96 32.40
N ILE A 759 5.89 21.66 31.57
CA ILE A 759 4.67 22.44 31.42
C ILE A 759 3.49 21.61 31.90
N THR A 760 2.59 22.23 32.67
CA THR A 760 1.46 21.55 33.35
C THR A 760 0.10 21.84 32.73
N GLU A 761 0.02 22.81 31.81
CA GLU A 761 -1.23 23.21 31.17
C GLU A 761 -0.97 23.54 29.68
N ALA A 762 -1.90 23.16 28.80
CA ALA A 762 -1.82 23.46 27.38
C ALA A 762 -2.06 24.97 27.10
N PRO A 763 -1.46 25.56 26.04
CA PRO A 763 -0.58 24.93 25.04
C PRO A 763 0.82 24.62 25.59
N TYR A 764 1.37 23.47 25.22
CA TYR A 764 2.71 23.03 25.65
C TYR A 764 3.78 23.61 24.70
N SER A 765 4.48 24.66 25.14
CA SER A 765 5.49 25.36 24.36
C SER A 765 6.66 25.80 25.23
N ALA A 766 7.89 25.40 24.89
CA ALA A 766 9.11 25.68 25.66
C ALA A 766 10.12 26.50 24.84
N GLU A 767 10.83 27.43 25.49
CA GLU A 767 11.95 28.16 24.90
C GLU A 767 13.28 27.50 25.30
N ILE A 768 13.95 26.88 24.33
CA ILE A 768 15.16 26.09 24.51
C ILE A 768 16.40 26.89 24.15
N GLU A 769 17.42 26.89 25.01
CA GLU A 769 18.74 27.41 24.67
C GLU A 769 19.44 26.48 23.67
N VAL A 770 19.92 27.04 22.56
CA VAL A 770 20.66 26.30 21.53
C VAL A 770 22.04 25.94 22.10
N PRO A 771 22.37 24.66 22.30
CA PRO A 771 23.71 24.26 22.70
C PRO A 771 24.70 24.67 21.61
N GLY A 772 25.93 25.03 21.98
CA GLY A 772 26.98 25.43 21.03
C GLY A 772 27.49 24.32 20.09
N ALA A 773 26.73 23.22 19.94
CA ALA A 773 27.00 22.10 19.05
C ALA A 773 26.38 22.35 17.66
N ASP A 774 26.94 21.72 16.64
CA ASP A 774 26.42 21.76 15.27
C ASP A 774 25.10 20.99 15.09
N GLU A 775 24.72 20.19 16.09
CA GLU A 775 23.55 19.31 16.10
C GLU A 775 23.13 19.00 17.54
N PHE A 776 21.83 18.94 17.81
CA PHE A 776 21.29 18.48 19.09
C PHE A 776 19.85 17.97 18.92
N THR A 777 19.39 17.15 19.86
CA THR A 777 18.07 16.52 19.81
C THR A 777 17.15 17.10 20.88
N VAL A 778 15.88 17.29 20.54
CA VAL A 778 14.82 17.66 21.48
C VAL A 778 13.77 16.55 21.52
N THR A 779 13.26 16.21 22.71
CA THR A 779 12.13 15.29 22.90
C THR A 779 11.11 15.92 23.85
N ALA A 780 9.84 15.48 23.79
CA ALA A 780 8.86 15.77 24.84
C ALA A 780 8.30 14.48 25.43
N VAL A 781 8.12 14.46 26.76
CA VAL A 781 7.50 13.38 27.50
C VAL A 781 6.17 13.86 28.07
N ALA A 782 5.06 13.28 27.61
CA ALA A 782 3.74 13.50 28.19
C ALA A 782 3.48 12.50 29.31
N THR A 783 2.90 12.97 30.42
CA THR A 783 2.48 12.14 31.56
C THR A 783 0.99 12.33 31.82
N ASP A 784 0.23 11.26 31.87
CA ASP A 784 -1.21 11.30 32.16
C ASP A 784 -1.51 11.32 33.68
N ALA A 785 -2.80 11.41 34.03
CA ALA A 785 -3.27 11.38 35.42
C ALA A 785 -3.05 10.03 36.14
N ASN A 786 -2.79 8.95 35.39
CA ASN A 786 -2.47 7.63 35.94
C ASN A 786 -0.95 7.45 36.14
N GLY A 787 -0.12 8.40 35.67
CA GLY A 787 1.33 8.35 35.73
C GLY A 787 1.97 7.61 34.56
N ILE A 788 1.22 7.27 33.51
CA ILE A 788 1.74 6.68 32.28
C ILE A 788 2.49 7.76 31.51
N GLN A 789 3.68 7.42 31.04
CA GLN A 789 4.54 8.32 30.29
C GLN A 789 4.74 7.81 28.87
N VAL A 790 4.68 8.73 27.91
CA VAL A 790 5.12 8.50 26.53
C VAL A 790 6.03 9.64 26.07
N GLN A 791 7.00 9.36 25.22
CA GLN A 791 7.90 10.30 24.59
C GLN A 791 7.62 10.43 23.11
N SER A 792 7.76 11.64 22.60
CA SER A 792 7.68 11.93 21.17
C SER A 792 8.85 11.30 20.42
N SER A 793 8.69 11.11 19.12
CA SER A 793 9.85 10.93 18.23
C SER A 793 10.85 12.08 18.44
N PRO A 794 12.18 11.81 18.42
CA PRO A 794 13.18 12.84 18.63
C PRO A 794 13.23 13.85 17.47
N LEU A 795 13.21 15.13 17.78
CA LEU A 795 13.42 16.22 16.82
C LEU A 795 14.90 16.62 16.81
N VAL A 796 15.63 16.25 15.75
CA VAL A 796 17.03 16.60 15.58
C VAL A 796 17.15 17.98 14.94
N LEU A 797 17.80 18.93 15.61
CA LEU A 797 18.02 20.30 15.15
C LEU A 797 19.49 20.52 14.75
N TYR A 798 19.71 21.10 13.57
CA TYR A 798 21.04 21.35 13.00
C TYR A 798 21.40 22.83 13.00
N GLY A 799 22.65 23.16 13.37
CA GLY A 799 23.21 24.50 13.31
C GLY A 799 23.79 24.86 11.93
N ASN A 800 23.68 26.14 11.55
CA ASN A 800 24.28 26.64 10.31
C ASN A 800 25.83 26.64 10.35
N ARG A 801 26.46 25.93 9.40
CA ARG A 801 27.92 25.84 9.23
C ARG A 801 28.46 26.93 8.29
N ASP A 802 29.72 27.34 8.50
CA ASP A 802 30.37 28.41 7.71
C ASP A 802 30.56 28.09 6.21
N ASN A 803 30.51 26.81 5.79
CA ASN A 803 30.80 26.34 4.43
C ASN A 803 29.61 25.61 3.78
N MET A 804 28.47 26.27 3.64
CA MET A 804 27.33 25.73 2.87
C MET A 804 27.21 26.43 1.51
N THR A 805 27.13 25.63 0.44
CA THR A 805 26.83 26.10 -0.91
C THR A 805 25.32 26.07 -1.11
N LEU A 806 24.75 27.16 -1.62
CA LEU A 806 23.34 27.32 -1.95
C LEU A 806 23.12 27.00 -3.43
N PHE A 807 22.11 26.21 -3.73
CA PHE A 807 21.54 26.01 -5.06
C PHE A 807 20.10 26.54 -5.03
N GLU A 808 19.82 27.54 -5.85
CA GLU A 808 18.47 28.06 -6.05
C GLU A 808 17.69 27.04 -6.92
N ALA A 809 16.57 26.51 -6.40
CA ALA A 809 15.89 25.38 -7.03
C ALA A 809 15.13 25.76 -8.32
N GLU A 810 14.95 27.05 -8.55
CA GLU A 810 14.26 27.66 -9.68
C GLU A 810 15.21 28.21 -10.76
N ALA A 811 16.51 28.25 -10.48
CA ALA A 811 17.54 28.76 -11.39
C ALA A 811 18.10 27.65 -12.31
N ASP A 812 19.04 28.01 -13.19
CA ASP A 812 19.83 27.05 -13.99
C ASP A 812 20.74 26.14 -13.11
N ASP A 813 20.63 26.25 -11.79
CA ASP A 813 21.43 25.54 -10.78
C ASP A 813 20.95 24.09 -10.54
N VAL A 814 19.72 23.73 -10.94
CA VAL A 814 19.19 22.36 -10.82
C VAL A 814 18.54 21.91 -12.13
N THR A 815 18.40 20.59 -12.29
CA THR A 815 17.62 19.99 -13.38
C THR A 815 16.35 19.38 -12.84
N THR A 816 15.24 19.57 -13.55
CA THR A 816 13.93 19.09 -13.12
C THR A 816 13.29 18.21 -14.17
N THR A 817 12.58 17.18 -13.73
CA THR A 817 11.72 16.35 -14.59
C THR A 817 10.35 16.18 -13.94
N GLY A 818 9.33 15.83 -14.73
CA GLY A 818 7.96 15.69 -14.24
C GLY A 818 7.24 17.04 -14.10
N GLY A 819 6.29 17.16 -13.16
CA GLY A 819 5.44 18.34 -13.02
C GLY A 819 6.05 19.50 -12.24
N ALA A 820 7.30 19.85 -12.55
CA ALA A 820 7.98 20.99 -11.96
C ALA A 820 7.73 22.28 -12.75
N SER A 821 7.40 23.38 -12.06
CA SER A 821 7.21 24.71 -12.66
C SER A 821 7.77 25.80 -11.73
N VAL A 822 8.09 26.98 -12.26
CA VAL A 822 8.59 28.09 -11.43
C VAL A 822 7.41 28.94 -10.95
N GLY A 823 7.26 29.05 -9.64
CA GLY A 823 6.33 29.93 -8.94
C GLY A 823 7.02 31.19 -8.41
N SER A 824 6.22 32.16 -7.95
CA SER A 824 6.74 33.36 -7.28
C SER A 824 6.09 33.54 -5.91
N HIS A 825 6.90 33.76 -4.88
CA HIS A 825 6.44 33.98 -3.52
C HIS A 825 7.36 34.93 -2.76
N VAL A 826 6.79 35.88 -2.00
CA VAL A 826 7.57 36.89 -1.24
C VAL A 826 8.39 36.28 -0.10
N GLY A 827 7.99 35.11 0.38
CA GLY A 827 8.67 34.34 1.41
C GLY A 827 9.78 33.43 0.88
N ALA A 828 9.86 33.19 -0.43
CA ALA A 828 10.93 32.42 -1.05
C ALA A 828 12.21 33.26 -1.14
N SER A 829 13.37 32.61 -1.05
CA SER A 829 14.67 33.21 -1.29
C SER A 829 14.73 33.68 -2.74
N GLY A 830 15.17 34.91 -3.01
CA GLY A 830 15.16 35.45 -4.37
C GLY A 830 13.77 35.85 -4.92
N GLY A 831 12.67 35.38 -4.32
CA GLY A 831 11.29 35.73 -4.66
C GLY A 831 10.60 34.75 -5.63
N GLU A 832 11.30 33.71 -6.05
CA GLU A 832 10.82 32.61 -6.89
C GLU A 832 11.13 31.28 -6.20
N PHE A 833 10.42 30.22 -6.59
CA PHE A 833 10.64 28.87 -6.04
C PHE A 833 10.16 27.83 -7.06
N LEU A 834 10.56 26.58 -6.88
CA LEU A 834 10.09 25.47 -7.70
C LEU A 834 8.76 24.94 -7.15
N ASP A 835 7.67 25.23 -7.85
CA ASP A 835 6.32 24.70 -7.60
C ASP A 835 6.19 23.32 -8.27
N LEU A 836 6.14 22.30 -7.43
CA LEU A 836 6.18 20.91 -7.83
C LEU A 836 4.78 20.31 -7.70
N GLN A 837 4.24 19.83 -8.82
CA GLN A 837 2.90 19.25 -8.94
C GLN A 837 3.06 17.87 -9.62
N ASP A 838 2.26 16.86 -9.29
CA ASP A 838 2.43 15.47 -9.78
C ASP A 838 3.75 14.81 -9.32
N ALA A 839 4.22 13.78 -10.05
CA ALA A 839 5.54 13.20 -9.84
C ALA A 839 6.62 14.09 -10.46
N TRP A 840 7.71 14.29 -9.75
CA TRP A 840 8.80 15.17 -10.13
C TRP A 840 10.13 14.68 -9.57
N THR A 841 11.21 15.14 -10.19
CA THR A 841 12.55 14.95 -9.67
C THR A 841 13.28 16.27 -9.75
N VAL A 842 13.93 16.68 -8.66
CA VAL A 842 14.87 17.81 -8.61
C VAL A 842 16.27 17.24 -8.44
N THR A 843 17.10 17.36 -9.46
CA THR A 843 18.46 16.81 -9.49
C THR A 843 19.48 17.94 -9.53
N LEU A 844 20.39 17.95 -8.56
CA LEU A 844 21.54 18.84 -8.53
C LEU A 844 22.57 18.44 -9.61
N PRO A 845 23.41 19.37 -10.09
CA PRO A 845 24.51 19.04 -10.98
C PRO A 845 25.48 18.09 -10.29
N ASP A 846 26.29 17.36 -11.06
CA ASP A 846 27.30 16.47 -10.48
C ASP A 846 28.23 17.25 -9.53
N LEU A 847 28.28 16.81 -8.27
CA LEU A 847 28.96 17.50 -7.19
C LEU A 847 30.30 16.85 -6.87
N LEU A 848 31.29 17.71 -6.66
CA LEU A 848 32.59 17.35 -6.09
C LEU A 848 32.68 17.88 -4.68
N PHE A 849 33.20 17.07 -3.77
CA PHE A 849 33.35 17.39 -2.36
C PHE A 849 34.82 17.53 -1.97
N TYR A 850 35.11 18.27 -0.89
CA TYR A 850 36.47 18.37 -0.38
C TYR A 850 36.98 17.05 0.24
N ASN A 851 36.09 16.23 0.78
CA ASN A 851 36.38 14.97 1.47
C ASN A 851 35.17 14.03 1.48
N SER A 852 35.41 12.73 1.71
CA SER A 852 34.37 11.72 1.95
C SER A 852 33.71 11.91 3.32
N GLY A 853 32.66 11.15 3.59
CA GLY A 853 31.92 11.15 4.85
C GLY A 853 30.65 12.01 4.83
N GLU A 854 30.06 12.22 6.00
CA GLU A 854 28.80 12.95 6.16
C GLU A 854 28.84 14.37 5.57
N LYS A 855 27.76 14.74 4.88
CA LYS A 855 27.50 16.08 4.34
C LYS A 855 26.10 16.49 4.75
N LEU A 856 25.96 17.73 5.22
CA LEU A 856 24.65 18.25 5.62
C LEU A 856 23.94 18.76 4.37
N VAL A 857 22.73 18.24 4.12
CA VAL A 857 21.80 18.72 3.10
C VAL A 857 20.68 19.46 3.82
N VAL A 858 20.36 20.66 3.35
CA VAL A 858 19.26 21.47 3.89
C VAL A 858 18.37 21.90 2.75
N ILE A 859 17.09 21.60 2.86
CA ILE A 859 16.06 21.87 1.88
C ILE A 859 15.17 22.96 2.47
N GLY A 860 15.12 24.12 1.82
CA GLY A 860 14.12 25.14 2.08
C GLY A 860 12.86 24.80 1.32
N TYR A 861 11.74 24.62 2.01
CA TYR A 861 10.52 24.14 1.40
C TYR A 861 9.28 24.81 1.96
N GLN A 862 8.17 24.65 1.25
CA GLN A 862 6.83 25.01 1.70
C GLN A 862 5.86 23.92 1.28
N LEU A 863 4.95 23.53 2.18
CA LEU A 863 3.91 22.55 1.84
C LEU A 863 2.66 23.29 1.42
N LEU A 864 2.30 23.24 0.14
CA LEU A 864 1.33 24.18 -0.42
C LEU A 864 -0.13 23.76 -0.20
N TYR A 865 -0.42 22.48 0.08
CA TYR A 865 -1.80 21.96 0.12
C TYR A 865 -2.12 20.90 1.19
N GLU A 866 -1.11 20.35 1.90
CA GLU A 866 -1.25 19.35 2.98
C GLU A 866 0.11 19.03 3.63
N THR A 867 0.07 18.53 4.86
CA THR A 867 1.21 18.10 5.69
C THR A 867 0.76 16.88 6.51
N PRO A 868 1.61 15.86 6.75
CA PRO A 868 3.00 15.69 6.29
C PRO A 868 3.11 15.33 4.79
N LYS A 869 4.35 15.36 4.25
CA LYS A 869 4.70 14.97 2.88
C LYS A 869 5.96 14.11 2.84
N SER A 870 5.83 12.86 2.40
CA SER A 870 6.97 11.95 2.23
C SER A 870 7.60 12.09 0.84
N GLN A 871 8.91 12.38 0.77
CA GLN A 871 9.70 12.36 -0.47
C GLN A 871 10.97 11.52 -0.28
N TYR A 872 11.64 11.14 -1.36
CA TYR A 872 12.87 10.37 -1.28
C TYR A 872 14.09 11.22 -1.59
N LEU A 873 15.07 11.19 -0.69
CA LEU A 873 16.41 11.70 -0.95
C LEU A 873 17.22 10.60 -1.62
N VAL A 874 17.75 10.90 -2.80
CA VAL A 874 18.48 9.95 -3.63
C VAL A 874 19.91 10.43 -3.80
N VAL A 875 20.87 9.54 -3.58
CA VAL A 875 22.30 9.78 -3.78
C VAL A 875 22.84 8.71 -4.71
N ASN A 876 23.41 9.12 -5.85
CA ASN A 876 23.99 8.23 -6.85
C ASN A 876 23.05 7.14 -7.40
N GLY A 877 21.74 7.36 -7.33
CA GLY A 877 20.70 6.45 -7.82
C GLY A 877 20.03 5.62 -6.72
N ASP A 878 20.60 5.59 -5.52
CA ASP A 878 20.06 4.87 -4.37
C ASP A 878 19.24 5.82 -3.48
N THR A 879 18.05 5.38 -3.07
CA THR A 879 17.28 6.08 -2.04
C THR A 879 18.00 5.92 -0.71
N VAL A 880 18.48 7.03 -0.15
CA VAL A 880 19.23 7.03 1.12
C VAL A 880 18.38 7.43 2.31
N GLU A 881 17.23 8.08 2.07
CA GLU A 881 16.31 8.52 3.13
C GLU A 881 14.92 8.80 2.56
N THR A 882 13.88 8.42 3.30
CA THR A 882 12.52 8.93 3.11
C THR A 882 12.31 10.12 4.04
N ILE A 883 12.18 11.31 3.46
CA ILE A 883 11.99 12.57 4.17
C ILE A 883 10.50 12.80 4.41
N GLU A 884 10.07 12.87 5.67
CA GLU A 884 8.75 13.38 6.05
C GLU A 884 8.80 14.91 6.28
N PHE A 885 8.43 15.68 5.27
CA PHE A 885 8.29 17.12 5.39
C PHE A 885 7.03 17.47 6.17
N THR A 886 7.15 18.28 7.22
CA THR A 886 6.03 18.74 8.05
C THR A 886 6.03 20.25 8.22
N ALA A 887 4.86 20.86 8.15
CA ALA A 887 4.68 22.29 8.34
C ALA A 887 3.52 22.56 9.31
N PRO A 888 3.56 23.63 10.11
CA PRO A 888 2.43 24.00 10.98
C PRO A 888 1.21 24.47 10.17
N ASP A 889 1.44 24.94 8.95
CA ASP A 889 0.44 25.45 8.01
C ASP A 889 1.02 25.45 6.59
N THR A 890 0.21 25.83 5.60
CA THR A 890 0.61 25.85 4.19
C THR A 890 1.32 27.14 3.76
N GLU A 891 1.47 28.13 4.64
CA GLU A 891 2.09 29.43 4.35
C GLU A 891 3.54 29.51 4.81
N SER A 892 3.90 28.67 5.77
CA SER A 892 5.20 28.66 6.42
C SER A 892 6.26 28.05 5.52
N TRP A 893 7.32 28.82 5.32
CA TRP A 893 8.57 28.32 4.75
C TRP A 893 9.36 27.60 5.83
N MET A 894 9.53 26.31 5.63
CA MET A 894 10.15 25.37 6.55
C MET A 894 11.53 24.98 6.04
N THR A 895 12.32 24.39 6.93
CA THR A 895 13.60 23.79 6.58
C THR A 895 13.63 22.33 7.00
N TYR A 896 14.10 21.47 6.10
CA TYR A 896 14.44 20.09 6.42
C TYR A 896 15.94 19.92 6.24
N ALA A 897 16.61 19.42 7.26
CA ALA A 897 18.04 19.19 7.29
C ALA A 897 18.29 17.75 7.69
N THR A 898 19.17 17.10 6.94
CA THR A 898 19.62 15.74 7.18
C THR A 898 21.05 15.57 6.70
N LYS A 899 21.70 14.47 7.10
CA LYS A 899 23.04 14.12 6.66
C LYS A 899 22.98 13.00 5.63
N ILE A 900 23.74 13.17 4.56
CA ILE A 900 24.03 12.11 3.60
C ILE A 900 25.49 11.69 3.69
N ASN A 901 25.80 10.44 3.38
CA ASN A 901 27.18 9.97 3.31
C ASN A 901 27.70 10.03 1.86
N ILE A 902 28.89 10.60 1.67
CA ILE A 902 29.58 10.62 0.36
C ILE A 902 30.82 9.75 0.42
N GLU A 903 30.83 8.66 -0.35
CA GLU A 903 31.94 7.70 -0.37
C GLU A 903 33.10 8.15 -1.27
N ASP A 904 32.80 8.54 -2.51
CA ASP A 904 33.81 9.03 -3.48
C ASP A 904 33.68 10.54 -3.70
N PRO A 905 34.39 11.38 -2.91
CA PRO A 905 34.25 12.84 -2.97
C PRO A 905 34.77 13.46 -4.27
N PHE A 906 35.49 12.69 -5.09
CA PHE A 906 36.02 13.15 -6.37
C PHE A 906 35.32 12.53 -7.58
N GLY A 907 34.33 11.66 -7.33
CA GLY A 907 33.41 11.13 -8.36
C GLY A 907 32.32 12.12 -8.72
N ASP A 908 31.63 11.87 -9.83
CA ASP A 908 30.46 12.64 -10.25
C ASP A 908 29.27 12.26 -9.34
N ASN A 909 29.16 12.88 -8.17
CA ASN A 909 28.12 12.54 -7.19
C ASN A 909 26.82 13.26 -7.56
N GLN A 910 25.76 12.49 -7.77
CA GLN A 910 24.44 13.01 -8.07
C GLN A 910 23.57 12.98 -6.82
N ILE A 911 22.95 14.11 -6.49
CA ILE A 911 21.96 14.21 -5.41
C ILE A 911 20.65 14.67 -6.04
N ALA A 912 19.58 13.95 -5.73
CA ALA A 912 18.25 14.26 -6.21
C ALA A 912 17.22 14.11 -5.09
N ILE A 913 16.12 14.85 -5.24
CA ILE A 913 14.91 14.66 -4.45
C ILE A 913 13.84 14.16 -5.41
N HIS A 914 13.29 12.99 -5.11
CA HIS A 914 12.23 12.35 -5.88
C HIS A 914 10.92 12.55 -5.14
N GLY A 915 9.95 13.15 -5.82
CA GLY A 915 8.60 13.29 -5.28
C GLY A 915 7.54 12.68 -6.19
N PHE A 916 6.51 12.13 -5.55
CA PHE A 916 5.41 11.44 -6.23
C PHE A 916 4.08 12.09 -5.83
N TRP A 917 3.45 12.81 -6.77
CA TRP A 917 2.12 13.43 -6.59
C TRP A 917 1.98 14.36 -5.37
N ASN A 918 2.93 15.29 -5.20
CA ASN A 918 3.00 16.13 -4.00
C ASN A 918 3.16 17.62 -4.32
N TRP A 919 2.14 18.42 -4.01
CA TRP A 919 2.19 19.88 -4.10
C TRP A 919 3.09 20.49 -3.03
N MET A 920 4.36 20.68 -3.36
CA MET A 920 5.33 21.36 -2.51
C MET A 920 6.14 22.39 -3.28
N GLY A 921 6.53 23.44 -2.59
CA GLY A 921 7.52 24.37 -3.06
C GLY A 921 8.90 23.97 -2.56
N ILE A 922 9.90 23.90 -3.44
CA ILE A 922 11.31 23.92 -3.03
C ILE A 922 11.87 25.29 -3.38
N ASP A 923 12.34 26.01 -2.37
CA ASP A 923 13.03 27.30 -2.50
C ASP A 923 14.50 27.06 -2.87
N TYR A 924 15.19 26.31 -2.01
CA TYR A 924 16.61 26.06 -2.23
C TYR A 924 17.05 24.72 -1.67
N ILE A 925 18.21 24.27 -2.13
CA ILE A 925 18.96 23.18 -1.52
C ILE A 925 20.34 23.72 -1.13
N LYS A 926 20.75 23.55 0.13
CA LYS A 926 22.09 23.88 0.61
C LYS A 926 22.83 22.61 0.96
N ILE A 927 24.11 22.56 0.60
CA ILE A 927 24.95 21.40 0.88
C ILE A 927 26.30 21.87 1.43
N SER A 928 26.79 21.21 2.48
CA SER A 928 28.10 21.52 3.07
C SER A 928 29.28 20.97 2.25
N ASP A 929 30.41 21.68 2.29
CA ASP A 929 31.73 21.19 1.86
C ASP A 929 31.88 20.81 0.36
N ILE A 930 31.16 21.52 -0.53
CA ILE A 930 31.29 21.40 -2.00
C ILE A 930 32.52 22.16 -2.53
N ASN A 931 33.19 21.59 -3.53
CA ASN A 931 34.32 22.16 -4.25
C ASN A 931 33.88 22.79 -5.60
N ILE A 932 33.58 24.10 -5.61
CA ILE A 932 33.11 24.82 -6.80
C ILE A 932 34.30 25.35 -7.62
N GLY A 933 34.72 24.62 -8.65
CA GLY A 933 35.78 25.06 -9.57
C GLY A 933 35.27 26.01 -10.66
N LEU A 934 35.27 27.32 -10.42
CA LEU A 934 34.97 28.31 -11.46
C LEU A 934 36.15 28.47 -12.43
N SER A 935 35.90 28.21 -13.71
CA SER A 935 36.81 28.55 -14.80
C SER A 935 36.92 30.07 -14.97
N THR A 936 38.09 30.63 -14.69
CA THR A 936 38.55 31.89 -15.29
C THR A 936 39.90 31.68 -15.97
N GLU A 937 40.00 32.14 -17.22
CA GLU A 937 41.21 32.04 -18.04
C GLU A 937 42.44 32.71 -17.39
N ASP A 938 43.57 32.02 -17.59
CA ASP A 938 44.95 32.49 -17.61
C ASP A 938 45.56 32.97 -16.27
N GLY A 939 45.94 31.98 -15.46
CA GLY A 939 46.65 32.22 -14.20
C GLY A 939 47.31 30.99 -13.57
N GLY A 940 47.82 30.02 -14.35
CA GLY A 940 48.71 28.97 -13.82
C GLY A 940 48.10 28.06 -12.74
N GLU A 941 46.81 27.79 -12.80
CA GLU A 941 46.17 26.80 -11.93
C GLU A 941 46.36 25.38 -12.44
N LEU A 942 46.55 24.45 -11.50
CA LEU A 942 46.69 23.03 -11.80
C LEU A 942 45.37 22.52 -12.39
N PRO A 943 45.41 21.71 -13.48
CA PRO A 943 44.20 21.12 -14.02
C PRO A 943 43.43 20.37 -12.95
N THR A 944 42.10 20.46 -12.94
CA THR A 944 41.27 19.74 -11.96
C THR A 944 40.91 18.33 -12.43
N ARG A 945 41.07 18.03 -13.72
CA ARG A 945 40.83 16.71 -14.31
C ARG A 945 41.93 16.28 -15.27
N PHE A 946 42.01 14.99 -15.53
CA PHE A 946 42.79 14.46 -16.64
C PHE A 946 42.16 14.86 -17.98
N ASP A 947 42.97 15.28 -18.95
CA ASP A 947 42.51 15.48 -20.33
C ASP A 947 43.61 15.17 -21.36
N LEU A 948 43.26 14.56 -22.49
CA LEU A 948 44.14 14.35 -23.64
C LEU A 948 43.55 15.08 -24.85
N LYS A 949 44.11 16.26 -25.16
CA LYS A 949 43.63 17.12 -26.24
C LYS A 949 43.97 16.54 -27.61
N GLN A 950 43.17 16.93 -28.61
CA GLN A 950 43.47 16.69 -30.02
C GLN A 950 44.78 17.39 -30.42
N ASN A 951 45.69 16.68 -31.09
CA ASN A 951 46.96 17.22 -31.51
C ASN A 951 46.79 18.39 -32.51
N TYR A 952 47.67 19.38 -32.47
CA TYR A 952 47.62 20.53 -33.38
C TYR A 952 49.00 20.88 -33.96
N PRO A 953 49.12 21.10 -35.29
CA PRO A 953 48.06 20.94 -36.30
C PRO A 953 47.63 19.48 -36.47
N ASN A 954 46.43 19.25 -37.01
CA ASN A 954 45.94 17.93 -37.48
C ASN A 954 44.94 18.13 -38.65
N PRO A 955 45.21 17.65 -39.88
CA PRO A 955 46.40 16.93 -40.32
C PRO A 955 47.70 17.74 -40.16
N PHE A 956 48.84 17.06 -40.01
CA PHE A 956 50.15 17.67 -39.78
C PHE A 956 51.24 17.21 -40.76
N ASN A 957 52.31 17.99 -40.89
CA ASN A 957 53.48 17.68 -41.72
C ASN A 957 54.75 18.46 -41.30
N PRO A 958 55.87 17.79 -40.94
CA PRO A 958 55.93 16.46 -40.35
C PRO A 958 55.71 16.50 -38.82
N THR A 959 55.55 17.68 -38.21
CA THR A 959 55.48 17.86 -36.75
C THR A 959 54.10 18.30 -36.26
N THR A 960 53.73 17.85 -35.07
CA THR A 960 52.52 18.26 -34.34
C THR A 960 52.80 18.34 -32.83
N GLN A 961 51.90 18.97 -32.08
CA GLN A 961 51.96 19.02 -30.62
C GLN A 961 50.79 18.25 -30.02
N ILE A 962 51.08 17.42 -29.02
CA ILE A 962 50.10 16.68 -28.22
C ILE A 962 50.06 17.31 -26.83
N THR A 963 48.91 17.85 -26.44
CA THR A 963 48.70 18.48 -25.14
C THR A 963 47.85 17.57 -24.26
N PHE A 964 48.26 17.39 -23.00
CA PHE A 964 47.49 16.68 -21.98
C PHE A 964 47.57 17.39 -20.63
N GLN A 965 46.61 17.13 -19.77
CA GLN A 965 46.45 17.76 -18.47
C GLN A 965 46.46 16.67 -17.38
N LEU A 966 47.22 16.90 -16.32
CA LEU A 966 47.29 16.01 -15.16
C LEU A 966 46.86 16.78 -13.91
N PRO A 967 45.87 16.28 -13.14
CA PRO A 967 45.43 16.98 -11.94
C PRO A 967 46.34 16.74 -10.73
N LYS A 968 47.08 15.63 -10.73
CA LYS A 968 48.07 15.31 -9.71
C LYS A 968 49.36 14.79 -10.35
N THR A 969 50.45 14.89 -9.60
CA THR A 969 51.72 14.32 -10.00
C THR A 969 51.63 12.79 -9.98
N GLU A 970 51.75 12.15 -11.14
CA GLU A 970 51.65 10.70 -11.26
C GLU A 970 52.52 10.14 -12.39
N LYS A 971 52.71 8.82 -12.40
CA LYS A 971 53.42 8.13 -13.47
C LYS A 971 52.50 7.93 -14.67
N ILE A 972 52.91 8.46 -15.82
CA ILE A 972 52.16 8.36 -17.06
C ILE A 972 52.98 7.78 -18.20
N LYS A 973 52.28 7.27 -19.21
CA LYS A 973 52.89 6.77 -20.45
C LYS A 973 52.12 7.26 -21.69
N LEU A 974 52.79 8.06 -22.54
CA LEU A 974 52.26 8.53 -23.82
C LEU A 974 52.93 7.78 -24.97
N GLN A 975 52.15 7.07 -25.78
CA GLN A 975 52.63 6.19 -26.85
C GLN A 975 51.90 6.45 -28.16
N VAL A 976 52.57 6.24 -29.30
CA VAL A 976 52.02 6.38 -30.65
C VAL A 976 51.99 5.01 -31.32
N PHE A 977 50.87 4.68 -31.96
CA PHE A 977 50.60 3.43 -32.67
C PHE A 977 50.18 3.70 -34.12
N ASP A 978 50.50 2.77 -35.03
CA ASP A 978 49.94 2.78 -36.38
C ASP A 978 48.53 2.17 -36.42
N VAL A 979 47.86 2.21 -37.59
CA VAL A 979 46.49 1.67 -37.75
C VAL A 979 46.35 0.18 -37.47
N THR A 980 47.45 -0.58 -37.42
CA THR A 980 47.43 -2.01 -37.08
C THR A 980 47.58 -2.26 -35.58
N GLY A 981 47.71 -1.20 -34.78
CA GLY A 981 47.97 -1.27 -33.34
C GLY A 981 49.44 -1.53 -33.00
N LYS A 982 50.36 -1.46 -33.97
CA LYS A 982 51.79 -1.62 -33.72
C LYS A 982 52.36 -0.33 -33.14
N LEU A 983 53.11 -0.45 -32.05
CA LEU A 983 53.79 0.68 -31.41
C LEU A 983 54.83 1.30 -32.35
N VAL A 984 54.64 2.58 -32.65
CA VAL A 984 55.50 3.42 -33.49
C VAL A 984 56.52 4.18 -32.65
N GLY A 985 56.16 4.61 -31.46
CA GLY A 985 57.07 5.29 -30.54
C GLY A 985 56.46 5.54 -29.17
N THR A 986 57.31 5.69 -28.14
CA THR A 986 56.90 6.13 -26.80
C THR A 986 57.44 7.54 -26.59
N LEU A 987 56.55 8.49 -26.33
CA LEU A 987 56.87 9.91 -26.19
C LEU A 987 57.10 10.31 -24.73
N VAL A 988 56.36 9.68 -23.79
CA VAL A 988 56.53 9.88 -22.35
C VAL A 988 56.40 8.52 -21.64
N ASP A 989 57.25 8.23 -20.66
CA ASP A 989 57.15 7.08 -19.74
C ASP A 989 57.90 7.42 -18.44
N LYS A 990 57.31 8.32 -17.63
CA LYS A 990 57.90 8.82 -16.38
C LYS A 990 56.82 9.43 -15.48
N VAL A 991 57.20 9.76 -14.25
CA VAL A 991 56.38 10.61 -13.38
C VAL A 991 56.38 12.03 -13.95
N GLU A 992 55.20 12.56 -14.23
CA GLU A 992 55.00 13.96 -14.61
C GLU A 992 54.26 14.70 -13.50
N GLN A 993 54.58 15.98 -13.35
CA GLN A 993 53.95 16.83 -12.33
C GLN A 993 52.49 17.12 -12.69
N ALA A 994 51.67 17.46 -11.70
CA ALA A 994 50.38 18.09 -11.95
C ALA A 994 50.58 19.33 -12.84
N GLY A 995 49.71 19.52 -13.84
CA GLY A 995 49.85 20.61 -14.80
C GLY A 995 49.44 20.23 -16.23
N THR A 996 49.42 21.25 -17.10
CA THR A 996 49.26 21.06 -18.55
C THR A 996 50.63 20.82 -19.19
N HIS A 997 50.76 19.71 -19.89
CA HIS A 997 51.99 19.31 -20.59
C HIS A 997 51.75 19.30 -22.09
N THR A 998 52.73 19.77 -22.86
CA THR A 998 52.69 19.73 -24.32
C THR A 998 53.95 19.08 -24.87
N ILE A 999 53.76 18.01 -25.63
CA ILE A 999 54.84 17.19 -26.19
C ILE A 999 54.82 17.31 -27.71
N SER A 1000 55.95 17.70 -28.29
CA SER A 1000 56.14 17.74 -29.75
C SER A 1000 56.41 16.34 -30.30
N PHE A 1001 55.70 15.98 -31.36
CA PHE A 1001 55.91 14.74 -32.12
C PHE A 1001 56.37 15.04 -33.54
N ASP A 1002 57.53 14.51 -33.93
CA ASP A 1002 58.08 14.59 -35.29
C ASP A 1002 57.92 13.24 -36.00
N ALA A 1003 57.08 13.24 -37.04
CA ALA A 1003 56.78 12.08 -37.87
C ALA A 1003 57.54 12.09 -39.20
N GLY A 1004 58.64 12.83 -39.31
CA GLY A 1004 59.44 12.98 -40.54
C GLY A 1004 59.90 11.66 -41.16
N ASN A 1005 60.03 10.60 -40.36
CA ASN A 1005 60.42 9.25 -40.82
C ASN A 1005 59.25 8.28 -41.02
N LEU A 1006 58.00 8.71 -40.82
CA LEU A 1006 56.80 7.88 -40.94
C LEU A 1006 56.09 8.08 -42.30
N SER A 1007 55.33 7.10 -42.77
CA SER A 1007 54.55 7.24 -44.02
C SER A 1007 53.29 8.09 -43.81
N SER A 1008 52.82 8.82 -44.83
CA SER A 1008 51.52 9.49 -44.75
C SER A 1008 50.43 8.50 -44.38
N GLY A 1009 49.56 8.85 -43.43
CA GLY A 1009 48.56 7.93 -42.89
C GLY A 1009 47.96 8.38 -41.56
N ILE A 1010 47.11 7.52 -41.02
CA ILE A 1010 46.48 7.71 -39.72
C ILE A 1010 47.33 7.03 -38.66
N TYR A 1011 47.50 7.70 -37.52
CA TYR A 1011 48.17 7.18 -36.33
C TYR A 1011 47.30 7.45 -35.11
N PHE A 1012 47.48 6.66 -34.06
CA PHE A 1012 46.81 6.86 -32.77
C PHE A 1012 47.84 7.18 -31.70
N TYR A 1013 47.50 8.04 -30.75
CA TYR A 1013 48.31 8.23 -29.55
C TYR A 1013 47.48 7.96 -28.31
N GLN A 1014 48.08 7.21 -27.38
CA GLN A 1014 47.48 6.76 -26.13
C GLN A 1014 48.24 7.30 -24.95
N LEU A 1015 47.51 7.85 -23.99
CA LEU A 1015 48.01 8.25 -22.69
C LEU A 1015 47.43 7.32 -21.62
N SER A 1016 48.28 6.71 -20.79
CA SER A 1016 47.87 5.87 -19.68
C SER A 1016 48.45 6.35 -18.34
N GLY A 1017 47.66 6.17 -17.28
CA GLY A 1017 47.99 6.51 -15.88
C GLY A 1017 46.99 5.87 -14.92
N SER A 1018 46.90 6.36 -13.67
CA SER A 1018 45.92 5.86 -12.69
C SER A 1018 44.47 6.09 -13.14
N PHE A 1019 44.23 7.07 -14.02
CA PHE A 1019 42.95 7.38 -14.68
C PHE A 1019 42.56 6.42 -15.84
N GLY A 1020 43.29 5.31 -16.03
CA GLY A 1020 43.09 4.39 -17.14
C GLY A 1020 43.78 4.82 -18.44
N ILE A 1021 43.24 4.43 -19.60
CA ILE A 1021 43.81 4.71 -20.93
C ILE A 1021 42.90 5.65 -21.70
N ARG A 1022 43.48 6.67 -22.36
CA ARG A 1022 42.78 7.56 -23.29
C ARG A 1022 43.50 7.60 -24.64
N THR A 1023 42.74 7.54 -25.73
CA THR A 1023 43.25 7.40 -27.10
C THR A 1023 42.74 8.54 -27.98
N GLN A 1024 43.61 9.10 -28.81
CA GLN A 1024 43.24 10.08 -29.83
C GLN A 1024 43.86 9.74 -31.18
N LYS A 1025 43.26 10.25 -32.26
CA LYS A 1025 43.67 9.99 -33.65
C LYS A 1025 44.39 11.20 -34.25
N MET A 1026 45.50 10.99 -34.94
CA MET A 1026 46.21 12.01 -35.72
C MET A 1026 46.45 11.58 -37.17
N THR A 1027 46.53 12.55 -38.08
CA THR A 1027 46.67 12.33 -39.53
C THR A 1027 47.93 13.01 -40.05
N LEU A 1028 48.89 12.24 -40.56
CA LEU A 1028 50.10 12.74 -41.20
C LEU A 1028 49.89 12.82 -42.72
N ILE A 1029 50.11 13.99 -43.31
CA ILE A 1029 50.04 14.19 -44.77
C ILE A 1029 51.37 14.75 -45.26
N LYS A 1030 52.21 13.91 -45.89
CA LYS A 1030 53.44 14.33 -46.55
C LYS A 1030 53.23 14.84 -47.96
#